data_AF-D5MFS6-F1
#
_entry.id   AF-D5MFS6-F1
#
_cell.length_a   1.000
_cell.length_b   1.000
_cell.length_c   1.000
_cell.angle_alpha   90.00
_cell.angle_beta   90.00
_cell.angle_gamma   90.00
#
_symmetry.space_group_name_H-M   'P 1'
#
loop_
_entity.id
_entity.type
_entity.pdbx_description
1 polymer ?
#
loop_
_entity_poly.entity_id
_entity_poly.type
_entity_poly.pdbx_seq_one_letter_code
_entity_poly.pdbx_strand_id
1 'polypeptide(L)'
;MKSQWEKEIEAGFADLDVPAQLRAGAIEHLRIWLEGAAFAPYRSQLAGLIERRQWNVLLDSFYRVIPFGTGGRRGPVGIGINRINPYTVATAVQGHVDYLRKRQGGEPLSVVVAFDCRIFKDLRGCYDPSLPNPLIGMRSRDFARLAAEVYAGNGIIVWTVPGDDLLLSTPELSFAIRHLGASGGLNISASHNHPDDNGTKFYTEYGGQPIAPHDEEMAEAVQAVQQVREMPFERAVQQNLVRWWGPSEHEAYLDASLARSIVRDARDAFIVYSPLNGTGRRTVYDVLVKAGFRVALVPSQADYDGEFPDVKYRIPNPELPEALEMAAAEARRLGADAAFATDPDADRLGVVVSSAQGDRFLTGNEIAALLTASIIEGRVLRNEMPAHPFVVKTCVTTELMTAIARAHGVAMIGELSVGFKYIAEVLEAVDRTGRYGDVTATCDDFLCAAEESHGVLVTPELRDKDAAGGALLLAEYIARLKREGKTLQDELDRLYDRYGYVTQGVYSLIMEGVTGLQRIDAMMAALRQKQPSAIAGCGLERAVDYWDECVYGPIKSGTDRASRNVMTFYFEHGLKVTVRPSGTEPKLKIYVEAGGTVGAEGRPEINRRAADATRQMVDYLLDTIGVRLPGQALALSQLVSVENRIDFATRFLGELRARLDDGITASALDRWIDTRLAAYGKDSRFLVAPGICVCLESGLLGLDRYGGVLRALFPVDR
;
A
#
# COMPACT_ATOMS: atom_id res chain seq x y z
N MET A 1 42.00 -20.09 -2.33
CA MET A 1 42.53 -18.71 -2.13
C MET A 1 41.40 -17.75 -2.46
N LYS A 2 41.11 -16.78 -1.60
CA LYS A 2 40.09 -15.75 -1.89
C LYS A 2 40.48 -14.95 -3.13
N SER A 3 39.51 -14.65 -3.99
CA SER A 3 39.72 -13.83 -5.18
C SER A 3 40.09 -12.39 -4.79
N GLN A 4 40.57 -11.59 -5.75
CA GLN A 4 40.89 -10.18 -5.48
C GLN A 4 39.64 -9.38 -5.10
N TRP A 5 38.55 -9.54 -5.86
CA TRP A 5 37.28 -8.85 -5.60
C TRP A 5 36.70 -9.21 -4.22
N GLU A 6 36.86 -10.47 -3.77
CA GLU A 6 36.34 -10.91 -2.47
C GLU A 6 37.05 -10.18 -1.32
N LYS A 7 38.36 -9.98 -1.43
CA LYS A 7 39.13 -9.19 -0.45
C LYS A 7 38.72 -7.71 -0.43
N GLU A 8 38.45 -7.15 -1.61
CA GLU A 8 38.00 -5.75 -1.73
C GLU A 8 36.62 -5.54 -1.11
N ILE A 9 35.68 -6.47 -1.35
CA ILE A 9 34.35 -6.44 -0.74
C ILE A 9 34.44 -6.65 0.78
N GLU A 10 35.26 -7.58 1.25
CA GLU A 10 35.47 -7.80 2.70
C GLU A 10 35.98 -6.54 3.39
N ALA A 11 36.94 -5.84 2.77
CA ALA A 11 37.43 -4.56 3.28
C ALA A 11 36.35 -3.48 3.24
N GLY A 12 35.61 -3.35 2.12
CA GLY A 12 34.56 -2.35 1.97
C GLY A 12 33.38 -2.54 2.92
N PHE A 13 32.98 -3.78 3.19
CA PHE A 13 31.91 -4.10 4.14
C PHE A 13 32.33 -3.93 5.60
N ALA A 14 33.64 -3.99 5.91
CA ALA A 14 34.12 -3.78 7.28
C ALA A 14 33.78 -2.38 7.81
N ASP A 15 33.71 -1.39 6.92
CA ASP A 15 33.38 0.00 7.22
C ASP A 15 31.87 0.26 7.39
N LEU A 16 31.02 -0.73 7.11
CA LEU A 16 29.57 -0.63 7.27
C LEU A 16 29.11 -1.11 8.64
N ASP A 17 28.23 -0.34 9.28
CA ASP A 17 27.64 -0.65 10.60
C ASP A 17 26.54 -1.73 10.48
N VAL A 18 26.95 -2.95 10.11
CA VAL A 18 26.08 -4.11 9.91
C VAL A 18 26.70 -5.35 10.57
N PRO A 19 25.90 -6.21 11.24
CA PRO A 19 26.40 -7.42 11.88
C PRO A 19 27.30 -8.29 10.99
N ALA A 20 28.41 -8.78 11.54
CA ALA A 20 29.41 -9.55 10.80
C ALA A 20 28.84 -10.77 10.07
N GLN A 21 27.84 -11.44 10.66
CA GLN A 21 27.17 -12.58 10.05
C GLN A 21 26.42 -12.20 8.77
N LEU A 22 25.75 -11.05 8.74
CA LEU A 22 25.04 -10.57 7.53
C LEU A 22 26.03 -10.17 6.43
N ARG A 23 27.17 -9.57 6.81
CA ARG A 23 28.25 -9.25 5.87
C ARG A 23 28.84 -10.52 5.24
N ALA A 24 29.09 -11.55 6.05
CA ALA A 24 29.58 -12.85 5.57
C ALA A 24 28.54 -13.52 4.64
N GLY A 25 27.27 -13.54 5.02
CA GLY A 25 26.19 -14.07 4.18
C GLY A 25 26.05 -13.35 2.84
N ALA A 26 26.19 -12.03 2.82
CA ALA A 26 26.18 -11.25 1.59
C ALA A 26 27.31 -11.66 0.62
N ILE A 27 28.52 -11.90 1.13
CA ILE A 27 29.67 -12.35 0.32
C ILE A 27 29.40 -13.71 -0.30
N GLU A 28 28.81 -14.65 0.45
CA GLU A 28 28.44 -15.97 -0.07
C GLU A 28 27.46 -15.87 -1.24
N HIS A 29 26.41 -15.04 -1.12
CA HIS A 29 25.45 -14.83 -2.21
C HIS A 29 26.06 -14.07 -3.40
N LEU A 30 26.93 -13.10 -3.14
CA LEU A 30 27.67 -12.39 -4.19
C LEU A 30 28.55 -13.34 -5.01
N ARG A 31 29.20 -14.32 -4.34
CA ARG A 31 30.04 -15.32 -5.01
C ARG A 31 29.23 -16.11 -6.04
N ILE A 32 28.01 -16.53 -5.69
CA ILE A 32 27.09 -17.23 -6.61
C ILE A 32 26.82 -16.39 -7.87
N TRP A 33 26.60 -15.08 -7.73
CA TRP A 33 26.28 -14.20 -8.86
C TRP A 33 27.52 -13.82 -9.69
N LEU A 34 28.69 -13.67 -9.06
CA LEU A 34 29.94 -13.36 -9.77
C LEU A 34 30.52 -14.57 -10.51
N GLU A 35 30.31 -15.78 -10.00
CA GLU A 35 30.92 -17.00 -10.54
C GLU A 35 29.94 -17.88 -11.34
N GLY A 36 28.65 -17.87 -10.99
CA GLY A 36 27.63 -18.71 -11.61
C GLY A 36 27.32 -18.32 -13.06
N ALA A 37 27.27 -19.31 -13.96
CA ALA A 37 27.09 -19.09 -15.40
C ALA A 37 25.76 -18.39 -15.74
N ALA A 38 24.68 -18.72 -15.01
CA ALA A 38 23.36 -18.10 -15.19
C ALA A 38 23.35 -16.58 -14.91
N PHE A 39 24.33 -16.08 -14.18
CA PHE A 39 24.43 -14.67 -13.79
C PHE A 39 25.48 -13.89 -14.59
N ALA A 40 26.09 -14.50 -15.62
CA ALA A 40 27.06 -13.84 -16.49
C ALA A 40 26.60 -12.47 -17.04
N PRO A 41 25.33 -12.27 -17.44
CA PRO A 41 24.85 -10.96 -17.91
C PRO A 41 24.91 -9.83 -16.88
N TYR A 42 25.01 -10.12 -15.58
CA TYR A 42 25.01 -9.11 -14.51
C TYR A 42 26.43 -8.72 -14.04
N ARG A 43 27.47 -9.46 -14.45
CA ARG A 43 28.82 -9.34 -13.88
C ARG A 43 29.49 -8.01 -14.12
N SER A 44 29.26 -7.40 -15.30
CA SER A 44 29.78 -6.06 -15.63
C SER A 44 29.33 -5.02 -14.62
N GLN A 45 28.03 -5.01 -14.29
CA GLN A 45 27.47 -4.07 -13.32
C GLN A 45 27.98 -4.35 -11.90
N LEU A 46 28.09 -5.62 -11.51
CA LEU A 46 28.67 -5.99 -10.21
C LEU A 46 30.13 -5.52 -10.09
N ALA A 47 30.95 -5.71 -11.11
CA ALA A 47 32.32 -5.19 -11.16
C ALA A 47 32.34 -3.66 -11.05
N GLY A 48 31.49 -2.95 -11.80
CA GLY A 48 31.38 -1.50 -11.73
C GLY A 48 30.96 -0.98 -10.35
N LEU A 49 30.05 -1.67 -9.66
CA LEU A 49 29.68 -1.34 -8.27
C LEU A 49 30.86 -1.51 -7.31
N ILE A 50 31.69 -2.54 -7.49
CA ILE A 50 32.91 -2.78 -6.69
C ILE A 50 33.94 -1.68 -6.96
N GLU A 51 34.23 -1.38 -8.22
CA GLU A 51 35.19 -0.35 -8.64
C GLU A 51 34.81 1.05 -8.11
N ARG A 52 33.51 1.38 -8.15
CA ARG A 52 32.96 2.63 -7.59
C ARG A 52 32.69 2.58 -6.09
N ARG A 53 33.07 1.50 -5.40
CA ARG A 53 32.92 1.32 -3.95
C ARG A 53 31.49 1.52 -3.44
N GLN A 54 30.50 1.07 -4.20
CA GLN A 54 29.08 1.16 -3.84
C GLN A 54 28.69 0.08 -2.81
N TRP A 55 29.35 0.08 -1.66
CA TRP A 55 29.25 -0.98 -0.66
C TRP A 55 27.85 -1.12 -0.06
N ASN A 56 27.14 -0.01 0.18
CA ASN A 56 25.76 -0.05 0.68
C ASN A 56 24.82 -0.76 -0.31
N VAL A 57 24.94 -0.46 -1.60
CA VAL A 57 24.12 -1.09 -2.65
C VAL A 57 24.42 -2.58 -2.75
N LEU A 58 25.72 -2.95 -2.75
CA LEU A 58 26.14 -4.36 -2.80
C LEU A 58 25.69 -5.14 -1.56
N LEU A 59 25.86 -4.57 -0.36
CA LEU A 59 25.44 -5.24 0.87
C LEU A 59 23.92 -5.41 0.89
N ASP A 60 23.16 -4.35 0.63
CA ASP A 60 21.69 -4.40 0.64
C ASP A 60 21.14 -5.39 -0.42
N SER A 61 21.75 -5.48 -1.60
CA SER A 61 21.32 -6.42 -2.65
C SER A 61 21.50 -7.90 -2.30
N PHE A 62 22.37 -8.24 -1.33
CA PHE A 62 22.82 -9.62 -1.11
C PHE A 62 22.78 -10.14 0.33
N TYR A 63 22.58 -9.29 1.35
CA TYR A 63 22.60 -9.73 2.76
C TYR A 63 21.46 -10.69 3.13
N ARG A 64 20.37 -10.72 2.36
CA ARG A 64 19.25 -11.63 2.54
C ARG A 64 18.59 -11.96 1.21
N VAL A 65 17.83 -13.05 1.18
CA VAL A 65 16.83 -13.26 0.13
C VAL A 65 15.69 -12.28 0.38
N ILE A 66 15.16 -11.64 -0.68
CA ILE A 66 14.03 -10.72 -0.54
C ILE A 66 12.90 -11.45 0.21
N PRO A 67 12.34 -10.88 1.30
CA PRO A 67 11.36 -11.61 2.10
C PRO A 67 10.13 -11.98 1.28
N PHE A 68 9.66 -13.21 1.47
CA PHE A 68 8.32 -13.62 1.05
C PHE A 68 7.37 -13.23 2.20
N GLY A 69 6.64 -12.13 2.03
CA GLY A 69 5.61 -11.71 2.98
C GLY A 69 4.39 -12.63 2.91
N THR A 70 3.30 -12.27 3.58
CA THR A 70 2.11 -13.15 3.72
C THR A 70 1.37 -13.47 2.42
N GLY A 71 1.80 -12.95 1.28
CA GLY A 71 1.19 -13.21 -0.02
C GLY A 71 2.14 -13.05 -1.19
N GLY A 72 3.46 -12.98 -0.97
CA GLY A 72 4.46 -12.84 -2.04
C GLY A 72 5.61 -11.87 -1.76
N ARG A 73 6.32 -11.43 -2.79
CA ARG A 73 7.54 -10.60 -2.70
C ARG A 73 7.28 -9.20 -3.23
N ARG A 74 7.81 -8.17 -2.58
CA ARG A 74 7.77 -6.79 -3.10
C ARG A 74 9.05 -6.06 -2.74
N GLY A 75 9.60 -5.32 -3.69
CA GLY A 75 10.81 -4.53 -3.45
C GLY A 75 11.43 -3.99 -4.74
N PRO A 76 12.63 -3.40 -4.63
CA PRO A 76 13.30 -2.82 -5.78
C PRO A 76 13.67 -3.90 -6.80
N VAL A 77 13.43 -3.60 -8.08
CA VAL A 77 13.97 -4.36 -9.20
C VAL A 77 15.48 -4.15 -9.23
N GLY A 78 16.26 -5.20 -9.46
CA GLY A 78 17.71 -5.08 -9.44
C GLY A 78 18.50 -6.37 -9.38
N ILE A 79 19.82 -6.20 -9.36
CA ILE A 79 20.81 -7.27 -9.27
C ILE A 79 20.95 -7.71 -7.81
N GLY A 80 20.84 -9.01 -7.57
CA GLY A 80 20.98 -9.64 -6.27
C GLY A 80 19.74 -10.36 -5.77
N ILE A 81 19.89 -11.14 -4.70
CA ILE A 81 18.81 -11.98 -4.16
C ILE A 81 17.81 -11.19 -3.29
N ASN A 82 18.16 -9.98 -2.84
CA ASN A 82 17.27 -9.05 -2.14
C ASN A 82 16.57 -8.09 -3.13
N ARG A 83 16.30 -8.54 -4.36
CA ARG A 83 15.70 -7.75 -5.45
C ARG A 83 14.63 -8.55 -6.20
N ILE A 84 13.74 -7.83 -6.88
CA ILE A 84 12.92 -8.44 -7.92
C ILE A 84 13.75 -8.53 -9.21
N ASN A 85 13.87 -9.74 -9.75
CA ASN A 85 14.56 -10.04 -11.01
C ASN A 85 14.09 -11.41 -11.52
N PRO A 86 14.51 -11.85 -12.73
CA PRO A 86 14.06 -13.12 -13.28
C PRO A 86 14.28 -14.31 -12.33
N TYR A 87 15.40 -14.34 -11.61
CA TYR A 87 15.72 -15.44 -10.69
C TYR A 87 14.75 -15.50 -9.49
N THR A 88 14.51 -14.37 -8.82
CA THR A 88 13.62 -14.33 -7.65
C THR A 88 12.15 -14.49 -8.02
N VAL A 89 11.73 -14.07 -9.22
CA VAL A 89 10.38 -14.32 -9.76
C VAL A 89 10.21 -15.79 -10.10
N ALA A 90 11.12 -16.38 -10.87
CA ALA A 90 11.02 -17.77 -11.31
C ALA A 90 10.99 -18.77 -10.13
N THR A 91 11.82 -18.53 -9.11
CA THR A 91 11.82 -19.35 -7.88
C THR A 91 10.54 -19.19 -7.07
N ALA A 92 9.99 -17.97 -6.96
CA ALA A 92 8.70 -17.75 -6.32
C ALA A 92 7.55 -18.47 -7.05
N VAL A 93 7.54 -18.41 -8.38
CA VAL A 93 6.53 -19.07 -9.21
C VAL A 93 6.64 -20.59 -9.10
N GLN A 94 7.85 -21.15 -9.15
CA GLN A 94 8.06 -22.59 -8.97
C GLN A 94 7.61 -23.05 -7.58
N GLY A 95 7.85 -22.28 -6.52
CA GLY A 95 7.34 -22.60 -5.20
C GLY A 95 5.82 -22.58 -5.13
N HIS A 96 5.17 -21.64 -5.84
CA HIS A 96 3.71 -21.63 -5.96
C HIS A 96 3.18 -22.86 -6.72
N VAL A 97 3.86 -23.31 -7.79
CA VAL A 97 3.54 -24.57 -8.47
C VAL A 97 3.54 -25.74 -7.49
N ASP A 98 4.59 -25.85 -6.68
CA ASP A 98 4.74 -26.97 -5.74
C ASP A 98 3.70 -26.91 -4.63
N TYR A 99 3.36 -25.70 -4.15
CA TYR A 99 2.25 -25.46 -3.22
C TYR A 99 0.89 -25.89 -3.80
N LEU A 100 0.55 -25.45 -5.01
CA LEU A 100 -0.73 -25.80 -5.65
C LEU A 100 -0.87 -27.31 -5.88
N ARG A 101 0.19 -27.97 -6.33
CA ARG A 101 0.20 -29.43 -6.52
C ARG A 101 -0.03 -30.19 -5.22
N LYS A 102 0.60 -29.73 -4.11
CA LYS A 102 0.40 -30.32 -2.79
C LYS A 102 -1.05 -30.19 -2.32
N ARG A 103 -1.74 -29.10 -2.68
CA ARG A 103 -3.13 -28.81 -2.28
C ARG A 103 -4.19 -29.54 -3.09
N GLN A 104 -4.08 -29.55 -4.42
CA GLN A 104 -5.16 -30.03 -5.30
C GLN A 104 -5.06 -31.52 -5.71
N GLY A 105 -4.14 -32.29 -5.11
CA GLY A 105 -4.19 -33.75 -5.15
C GLY A 105 -4.05 -34.42 -6.52
N GLY A 106 -3.61 -33.69 -7.56
CA GLY A 106 -3.40 -34.22 -8.91
C GLY A 106 -4.42 -33.77 -9.98
N GLU A 107 -5.42 -32.97 -9.61
CA GLU A 107 -6.33 -32.34 -10.58
C GLU A 107 -5.59 -31.40 -11.55
N PRO A 108 -6.09 -31.22 -12.79
CA PRO A 108 -5.53 -30.26 -13.73
C PRO A 108 -5.54 -28.84 -13.15
N LEU A 109 -4.35 -28.26 -13.01
CA LEU A 109 -4.19 -26.93 -12.44
C LEU A 109 -4.33 -25.85 -13.52
N SER A 110 -4.97 -24.74 -13.16
CA SER A 110 -4.89 -23.51 -13.94
C SER A 110 -4.68 -22.30 -13.04
N VAL A 111 -4.03 -21.26 -13.56
CA VAL A 111 -3.77 -20.02 -12.85
C VAL A 111 -4.08 -18.81 -13.73
N VAL A 112 -4.42 -17.70 -13.11
CA VAL A 112 -4.50 -16.40 -13.80
C VAL A 112 -3.25 -15.57 -13.47
N VAL A 113 -2.60 -15.00 -14.48
CA VAL A 113 -1.42 -14.13 -14.32
C VAL A 113 -1.75 -12.72 -14.78
N ALA A 114 -1.77 -11.80 -13.83
CA ALA A 114 -2.03 -10.38 -14.00
C ALA A 114 -0.76 -9.55 -13.81
N PHE A 115 -0.76 -8.32 -14.34
CA PHE A 115 0.37 -7.42 -14.27
C PHE A 115 -0.01 -5.97 -14.60
N ASP A 116 0.68 -5.03 -13.95
CA ASP A 116 0.53 -3.59 -14.21
C ASP A 116 1.48 -3.07 -15.33
N CYS A 117 1.52 -1.75 -15.53
CA CYS A 117 2.26 -1.11 -16.62
C CYS A 117 3.76 -0.86 -16.34
N ARG A 118 4.26 -1.15 -15.14
CA ARG A 118 5.57 -0.68 -14.66
C ARG A 118 6.74 -1.13 -15.54
N ILE A 119 7.76 -0.28 -15.61
CA ILE A 119 9.03 -0.54 -16.30
C ILE A 119 10.22 -0.12 -15.44
N PHE A 120 11.23 -0.98 -15.33
CA PHE A 120 12.45 -0.67 -14.61
C PHE A 120 13.39 0.18 -15.48
N LYS A 121 13.79 1.35 -14.98
CA LYS A 121 14.69 2.29 -15.68
C LYS A 121 15.90 2.69 -14.85
N ASP A 122 16.01 2.18 -13.63
CA ASP A 122 17.01 2.62 -12.66
C ASP A 122 16.94 4.15 -12.45
N LEU A 123 15.73 4.67 -12.28
CA LEU A 123 15.47 6.06 -11.89
C LEU A 123 16.08 6.40 -10.51
N ARG A 124 16.47 5.39 -9.72
CA ARG A 124 17.27 5.56 -8.50
C ARG A 124 18.76 5.77 -8.74
N GLY A 125 19.27 5.53 -9.95
CA GLY A 125 20.68 5.71 -10.31
C GLY A 125 21.63 4.78 -9.57
N CYS A 126 21.19 3.54 -9.30
CA CYS A 126 21.99 2.55 -8.58
C CYS A 126 23.10 1.95 -9.45
N TYR A 127 22.89 1.86 -10.76
CA TYR A 127 23.76 1.16 -11.70
C TYR A 127 24.52 2.13 -12.62
N ASP A 128 25.55 1.62 -13.31
CA ASP A 128 26.30 2.42 -14.29
C ASP A 128 25.54 2.50 -15.60
N PRO A 129 25.15 3.69 -16.09
CA PRO A 129 24.46 3.80 -17.36
C PRO A 129 25.34 3.45 -18.58
N SER A 130 26.67 3.42 -18.46
CA SER A 130 27.58 3.04 -19.54
C SER A 130 27.83 1.53 -19.64
N LEU A 131 27.39 0.74 -18.64
CA LEU A 131 27.59 -0.71 -18.62
C LEU A 131 26.28 -1.43 -18.97
N PRO A 132 26.33 -2.59 -19.64
CA PRO A 132 25.13 -3.35 -19.97
C PRO A 132 24.45 -3.85 -18.68
N ASN A 133 23.13 -3.70 -18.62
CA ASN A 133 22.31 -4.23 -17.53
C ASN A 133 21.04 -4.87 -18.14
N PRO A 134 20.87 -6.20 -18.02
CA PRO A 134 19.75 -6.91 -18.65
C PRO A 134 18.39 -6.58 -18.01
N LEU A 135 18.36 -5.91 -16.86
CA LEU A 135 17.12 -5.51 -16.20
C LEU A 135 16.56 -4.20 -16.76
N ILE A 136 17.39 -3.34 -17.35
CA ILE A 136 16.95 -2.04 -17.85
C ILE A 136 15.94 -2.24 -18.97
N GLY A 137 14.74 -1.69 -18.77
CA GLY A 137 13.60 -1.85 -19.67
C GLY A 137 12.70 -3.05 -19.35
N MET A 138 13.02 -3.87 -18.33
CA MET A 138 12.13 -4.94 -17.90
C MET A 138 10.80 -4.38 -17.40
N ARG A 139 9.72 -4.93 -17.93
CA ARG A 139 8.33 -4.58 -17.60
C ARG A 139 7.73 -5.62 -16.67
N SER A 140 6.66 -5.27 -15.96
CA SER A 140 5.83 -6.26 -15.26
C SER A 140 5.35 -7.37 -16.20
N ARG A 141 5.08 -7.04 -17.47
CA ARG A 141 4.78 -8.02 -18.53
C ARG A 141 5.88 -9.06 -18.74
N ASP A 142 7.15 -8.67 -18.69
CA ASP A 142 8.27 -9.61 -18.93
C ASP A 142 8.37 -10.62 -17.78
N PHE A 143 8.16 -10.17 -16.55
CA PHE A 143 8.06 -11.06 -15.38
C PHE A 143 6.81 -11.95 -15.44
N ALA A 144 5.68 -11.44 -15.92
CA ALA A 144 4.46 -12.23 -16.11
C ALA A 144 4.64 -13.31 -17.19
N ARG A 145 5.32 -12.98 -18.29
CA ARG A 145 5.72 -13.94 -19.33
C ARG A 145 6.61 -15.03 -18.75
N LEU A 146 7.65 -14.65 -18.00
CA LEU A 146 8.50 -15.62 -17.30
C LEU A 146 7.70 -16.52 -16.35
N ALA A 147 6.76 -15.95 -15.61
CA ALA A 147 5.88 -16.74 -14.74
C ALA A 147 5.06 -17.75 -15.55
N ALA A 148 4.50 -17.33 -16.69
CA ALA A 148 3.75 -18.21 -17.59
C ALA A 148 4.62 -19.35 -18.14
N GLU A 149 5.88 -19.07 -18.49
CA GLU A 149 6.86 -20.08 -18.93
C GLU A 149 7.14 -21.13 -17.84
N VAL A 150 7.23 -20.71 -16.58
CA VAL A 150 7.44 -21.62 -15.43
C VAL A 150 6.19 -22.46 -15.13
N TYR A 151 5.01 -21.85 -15.11
CA TYR A 151 3.75 -22.59 -14.94
C TYR A 151 3.52 -23.61 -16.07
N ALA A 152 3.69 -23.19 -17.32
CA ALA A 152 3.53 -24.07 -18.48
C ALA A 152 4.61 -25.16 -18.55
N GLY A 153 5.85 -24.86 -18.17
CA GLY A 153 6.91 -25.87 -17.99
C GLY A 153 6.57 -26.95 -16.96
N ASN A 154 5.63 -26.65 -16.07
CA ASN A 154 5.05 -27.56 -15.10
C ASN A 154 3.68 -28.13 -15.51
N GLY A 155 3.23 -27.89 -16.75
CA GLY A 155 1.96 -28.40 -17.28
C GLY A 155 0.72 -27.71 -16.70
N ILE A 156 0.87 -26.53 -16.09
CA ILE A 156 -0.23 -25.74 -15.54
C ILE A 156 -0.76 -24.79 -16.64
N ILE A 157 -2.07 -24.71 -16.79
CA ILE A 157 -2.71 -23.78 -17.73
C ILE A 157 -2.63 -22.36 -17.16
N VAL A 158 -2.25 -21.39 -17.97
CA VAL A 158 -2.09 -19.99 -17.61
C VAL A 158 -3.08 -19.14 -18.40
N TRP A 159 -3.92 -18.38 -17.70
CA TRP A 159 -4.77 -17.36 -18.28
C TRP A 159 -4.11 -15.99 -18.11
N THR A 160 -3.94 -15.25 -19.20
CA THR A 160 -3.40 -13.89 -19.19
C THR A 160 -3.88 -13.11 -20.42
N VAL A 161 -3.52 -11.84 -20.58
CA VAL A 161 -3.97 -11.01 -21.71
C VAL A 161 -3.03 -11.12 -22.92
N PRO A 162 -3.55 -11.04 -24.17
CA PRO A 162 -2.75 -11.04 -25.38
C PRO A 162 -2.14 -9.66 -25.68
N GLY A 163 -1.18 -9.62 -26.61
CA GLY A 163 -0.62 -8.36 -27.15
C GLY A 163 0.27 -7.60 -26.16
N ASP A 164 0.73 -6.41 -26.56
CA ASP A 164 1.60 -5.55 -25.74
C ASP A 164 0.85 -4.35 -25.13
N ASP A 165 -0.38 -4.10 -25.58
CA ASP A 165 -1.23 -2.95 -25.27
C ASP A 165 -2.32 -3.24 -24.22
N LEU A 166 -2.50 -4.51 -23.83
CA LEU A 166 -3.47 -4.91 -22.81
C LEU A 166 -2.78 -5.27 -21.50
N LEU A 167 -3.38 -4.86 -20.38
CA LEU A 167 -2.96 -5.21 -19.02
C LEU A 167 -4.12 -5.92 -18.32
N LEU A 168 -3.82 -6.64 -17.24
CA LEU A 168 -4.83 -7.28 -16.41
C LEU A 168 -4.68 -6.74 -14.99
N SER A 169 -5.71 -6.05 -14.50
CA SER A 169 -5.68 -5.36 -13.21
C SER A 169 -5.80 -6.32 -12.01
N THR A 170 -5.52 -5.84 -10.80
CA THR A 170 -5.77 -6.59 -9.55
C THR A 170 -7.24 -7.04 -9.40
N PRO A 171 -8.25 -6.16 -9.55
CA PRO A 171 -9.64 -6.59 -9.43
C PRO A 171 -10.04 -7.60 -10.53
N GLU A 172 -9.59 -7.41 -11.77
CA GLU A 172 -9.84 -8.41 -12.82
C GLU A 172 -9.19 -9.76 -12.53
N LEU A 173 -7.98 -9.80 -11.94
CA LEU A 173 -7.37 -11.05 -11.50
C LEU A 173 -8.29 -11.79 -10.51
N SER A 174 -8.76 -11.08 -9.48
CA SER A 174 -9.62 -11.66 -8.44
C SER A 174 -10.91 -12.21 -9.03
N PHE A 175 -11.54 -11.44 -9.93
CA PHE A 175 -12.73 -11.86 -10.67
C PHE A 175 -12.45 -13.06 -11.57
N ALA A 176 -11.39 -13.01 -12.37
CA ALA A 176 -11.03 -14.02 -13.37
C ALA A 176 -10.77 -15.38 -12.73
N ILE A 177 -10.08 -15.43 -11.58
CA ILE A 177 -9.82 -16.68 -10.86
C ILE A 177 -11.14 -17.40 -10.57
N ARG A 178 -12.12 -16.67 -10.02
CA ARG A 178 -13.42 -17.23 -9.67
C ARG A 178 -14.27 -17.53 -10.90
N HIS A 179 -14.28 -16.63 -11.88
CA HIS A 179 -15.03 -16.76 -13.12
C HIS A 179 -14.60 -17.99 -13.94
N LEU A 180 -13.30 -18.29 -13.95
CA LEU A 180 -12.72 -19.42 -14.68
C LEU A 180 -12.62 -20.70 -13.85
N GLY A 181 -12.88 -20.64 -12.54
CA GLY A 181 -12.62 -21.74 -11.61
C GLY A 181 -11.13 -22.10 -11.54
N ALA A 182 -10.23 -21.11 -11.64
CA ALA A 182 -8.80 -21.33 -11.60
C ALA A 182 -8.32 -21.78 -10.21
N SER A 183 -7.23 -22.54 -10.16
CA SER A 183 -6.62 -23.04 -8.94
C SER A 183 -5.93 -21.97 -8.11
N GLY A 184 -5.69 -20.79 -8.68
CA GLY A 184 -5.05 -19.66 -8.03
C GLY A 184 -4.62 -18.60 -9.03
N GLY A 185 -3.74 -17.70 -8.60
CA GLY A 185 -3.22 -16.68 -9.49
C GLY A 185 -1.97 -15.97 -9.00
N LEU A 186 -1.47 -15.08 -9.85
CA LEU A 186 -0.29 -14.27 -9.60
C LEU A 186 -0.52 -12.87 -10.17
N ASN A 187 -0.31 -11.85 -9.36
CA ASN A 187 -0.23 -10.46 -9.79
C ASN A 187 1.23 -9.98 -9.76
N ILE A 188 1.74 -9.53 -10.91
CA ILE A 188 3.03 -8.84 -11.00
C ILE A 188 2.79 -7.32 -10.90
N SER A 189 2.91 -6.80 -9.68
CA SER A 189 2.71 -5.38 -9.42
C SER A 189 3.30 -4.98 -8.07
N ALA A 190 3.74 -3.72 -7.97
CA ALA A 190 4.02 -3.07 -6.69
C ALA A 190 2.97 -1.99 -6.32
N SER A 191 1.76 -2.05 -6.88
CA SER A 191 0.63 -1.15 -6.61
C SER A 191 1.03 0.33 -6.76
N HIS A 192 1.12 1.09 -5.68
CA HIS A 192 1.40 2.53 -5.65
C HIS A 192 2.89 2.89 -5.42
N ASN A 193 3.78 1.90 -5.37
CA ASN A 193 5.22 2.11 -5.13
C ASN A 193 5.91 2.87 -6.28
N HIS A 194 7.17 3.26 -6.08
CA HIS A 194 8.00 3.90 -7.10
C HIS A 194 8.19 2.99 -8.36
N PRO A 195 8.36 3.52 -9.59
CA PRO A 195 8.49 2.73 -10.84
C PRO A 195 9.52 1.59 -10.79
N ASP A 196 10.67 1.86 -10.16
CA ASP A 196 11.74 0.86 -10.01
C ASP A 196 11.44 -0.25 -8.97
N ASP A 197 10.27 -0.25 -8.36
CA ASP A 197 9.79 -1.36 -7.52
C ASP A 197 8.82 -2.23 -8.30
N ASN A 198 8.88 -3.54 -8.05
CA ASN A 198 7.91 -4.50 -8.56
C ASN A 198 7.61 -5.55 -7.47
N GLY A 199 6.76 -6.52 -7.77
CA GLY A 199 6.42 -7.57 -6.83
C GLY A 199 5.68 -8.73 -7.46
N THR A 200 5.63 -9.83 -6.72
CA THR A 200 4.79 -10.99 -6.98
C THR A 200 3.77 -11.09 -5.84
N LYS A 201 2.47 -11.11 -6.15
CA LYS A 201 1.39 -11.35 -5.17
C LYS A 201 0.62 -12.60 -5.59
N PHE A 202 0.55 -13.62 -4.75
CA PHE A 202 -0.07 -14.91 -5.04
C PHE A 202 -1.49 -15.01 -4.47
N TYR A 203 -2.36 -15.69 -5.21
CA TYR A 203 -3.79 -15.81 -4.91
C TYR A 203 -4.21 -17.27 -4.89
N THR A 204 -5.19 -17.56 -4.04
CA THR A 204 -5.84 -18.88 -3.92
C THR A 204 -6.95 -19.05 -4.97
N GLU A 205 -7.54 -20.23 -5.04
CA GLU A 205 -8.70 -20.56 -5.88
C GLU A 205 -9.93 -19.69 -5.59
N TYR A 206 -9.97 -19.03 -4.43
CA TYR A 206 -11.06 -18.13 -4.07
C TYR A 206 -10.86 -16.71 -4.63
N GLY A 207 -9.73 -16.42 -5.29
CA GLY A 207 -9.46 -15.10 -5.85
C GLY A 207 -8.96 -14.06 -4.84
N GLY A 208 -8.63 -14.48 -3.62
CA GLY A 208 -7.99 -13.66 -2.59
C GLY A 208 -6.58 -14.16 -2.26
N GLN A 209 -5.82 -13.40 -1.47
CA GLN A 209 -4.49 -13.82 -1.00
C GLN A 209 -4.60 -14.87 0.12
N PRO A 210 -3.63 -15.79 0.25
CA PRO A 210 -3.64 -16.78 1.32
C PRO A 210 -3.52 -16.13 2.70
N ILE A 211 -4.15 -16.77 3.68
CA ILE A 211 -4.03 -16.46 5.10
C ILE A 211 -3.43 -17.66 5.84
N ALA A 212 -3.08 -17.47 7.11
CA ALA A 212 -2.55 -18.54 7.94
C ALA A 212 -3.50 -19.76 8.07
N PRO A 213 -2.96 -20.99 8.01
CA PRO A 213 -1.53 -21.35 7.88
C PRO A 213 -1.03 -21.44 6.44
N HIS A 214 -1.88 -21.19 5.44
CA HIS A 214 -1.62 -21.46 4.03
C HIS A 214 -0.59 -20.51 3.40
N ASP A 215 -0.48 -19.29 3.94
CA ASP A 215 0.58 -18.35 3.56
C ASP A 215 1.99 -18.81 3.99
N GLU A 216 2.11 -19.41 5.18
CA GLU A 216 3.36 -20.02 5.66
C GLU A 216 3.71 -21.26 4.84
N GLU A 217 2.74 -22.16 4.59
CA GLU A 217 2.92 -23.33 3.72
C GLU A 217 3.45 -22.94 2.33
N MET A 218 2.93 -21.85 1.75
CA MET A 218 3.40 -21.33 0.47
C MET A 218 4.81 -20.75 0.57
N ALA A 219 5.11 -19.99 1.62
CA ALA A 219 6.44 -19.43 1.85
C ALA A 219 7.50 -20.53 2.01
N GLU A 220 7.19 -21.60 2.74
CA GLU A 220 8.03 -22.78 2.89
C GLU A 220 8.28 -23.48 1.55
N ALA A 221 7.23 -23.67 0.73
CA ALA A 221 7.35 -24.25 -0.60
C ALA A 221 8.31 -23.44 -1.49
N VAL A 222 8.23 -22.10 -1.43
CA VAL A 222 9.14 -21.19 -2.15
C VAL A 222 10.57 -21.28 -1.63
N GLN A 223 10.77 -21.40 -0.32
CA GLN A 223 12.11 -21.56 0.26
C GLN A 223 12.76 -22.90 -0.09
N ALA A 224 11.95 -23.94 -0.31
CA ALA A 224 12.42 -25.28 -0.65
C ALA A 224 12.80 -25.46 -2.14
N VAL A 225 12.58 -24.46 -3.00
CA VAL A 225 12.85 -24.56 -4.44
C VAL A 225 14.35 -24.74 -4.71
N GLN A 226 14.69 -25.84 -5.38
CA GLN A 226 16.06 -26.13 -5.83
C GLN A 226 16.23 -26.00 -7.35
N GLN A 227 15.15 -26.21 -8.11
CA GLN A 227 15.17 -26.20 -9.57
C GLN A 227 13.89 -25.57 -10.09
N VAL A 228 14.03 -24.70 -11.09
CA VAL A 228 12.91 -24.16 -11.87
C VAL A 228 12.75 -24.96 -13.15
N ARG A 229 11.52 -25.33 -13.48
CA ARG A 229 11.17 -25.91 -14.78
C ARG A 229 10.45 -24.85 -15.60
N GLU A 230 10.88 -24.66 -16.84
CA GLU A 230 10.34 -23.66 -17.75
C GLU A 230 10.12 -24.24 -19.14
N MET A 231 9.18 -23.64 -19.87
CA MET A 231 8.92 -23.90 -21.28
C MET A 231 8.86 -22.56 -22.01
N PRO A 232 9.49 -22.42 -23.19
CA PRO A 232 9.40 -21.17 -23.97
C PRO A 232 7.94 -20.75 -24.21
N PHE A 233 7.64 -19.46 -24.03
CA PHE A 233 6.27 -18.94 -24.07
C PHE A 233 5.53 -19.30 -25.36
N GLU A 234 6.19 -19.18 -26.52
CA GLU A 234 5.61 -19.51 -27.82
C GLU A 234 5.20 -20.99 -27.91
N ARG A 235 5.99 -21.88 -27.31
CA ARG A 235 5.66 -23.31 -27.23
C ARG A 235 4.47 -23.53 -26.28
N ALA A 236 4.41 -22.81 -25.16
CA ALA A 236 3.29 -22.90 -24.24
C ALA A 236 1.96 -22.45 -24.88
N VAL A 237 1.98 -21.38 -25.69
CA VAL A 237 0.83 -20.95 -26.51
C VAL A 237 0.44 -22.01 -27.53
N GLN A 238 1.40 -22.56 -28.28
CA GLN A 238 1.15 -23.63 -29.26
C GLN A 238 0.54 -24.89 -28.64
N GLN A 239 0.90 -25.20 -27.39
CA GLN A 239 0.38 -26.33 -26.63
C GLN A 239 -0.93 -26.01 -25.88
N ASN A 240 -1.51 -24.82 -26.08
CA ASN A 240 -2.73 -24.36 -25.40
C ASN A 240 -2.60 -24.38 -23.86
N LEU A 241 -1.38 -24.24 -23.36
CA LEU A 241 -1.05 -24.05 -21.95
C LEU A 241 -1.10 -22.58 -21.56
N VAL A 242 -0.94 -21.64 -22.50
CA VAL A 242 -1.27 -20.23 -22.31
C VAL A 242 -2.56 -19.93 -23.06
N ARG A 243 -3.54 -19.39 -22.36
CA ARG A 243 -4.88 -19.02 -22.83
C ARG A 243 -5.15 -17.54 -22.55
N TRP A 244 -6.04 -16.96 -23.34
CA TRP A 244 -6.25 -15.52 -23.34
C TRP A 244 -7.49 -15.13 -22.53
N TRP A 245 -7.30 -14.19 -21.60
CA TRP A 245 -8.35 -13.33 -21.06
C TRP A 245 -8.69 -12.29 -22.13
N GLY A 246 -9.81 -12.48 -22.80
CA GLY A 246 -10.20 -11.72 -23.98
C GLY A 246 -11.30 -10.68 -23.69
N PRO A 247 -11.83 -10.06 -24.76
CA PRO A 247 -12.86 -9.03 -24.64
C PRO A 247 -14.15 -9.51 -23.97
N SER A 248 -14.57 -10.76 -24.20
CA SER A 248 -15.78 -11.32 -23.57
C SER A 248 -15.63 -11.48 -22.06
N GLU A 249 -14.46 -11.93 -21.61
CA GLU A 249 -14.18 -12.12 -20.20
C GLU A 249 -14.03 -10.77 -19.47
N HIS A 250 -13.35 -9.82 -20.12
CA HIS A 250 -13.28 -8.43 -19.65
C HIS A 250 -14.68 -7.79 -19.53
N GLU A 251 -15.53 -7.99 -20.53
CA GLU A 251 -16.91 -7.49 -20.52
C GLU A 251 -17.72 -8.07 -19.34
N ALA A 252 -17.52 -9.35 -19.01
CA ALA A 252 -18.16 -9.99 -17.86
C ALA A 252 -17.73 -9.34 -16.51
N TYR A 253 -16.47 -8.91 -16.40
CA TYR A 253 -15.99 -8.14 -15.25
C TYR A 253 -16.68 -6.76 -15.16
N LEU A 254 -16.78 -6.04 -16.30
CA LEU A 254 -17.46 -4.75 -16.34
C LEU A 254 -18.94 -4.90 -15.96
N ASP A 255 -19.61 -5.94 -16.46
CA ASP A 255 -21.01 -6.24 -16.15
C ASP A 255 -21.22 -6.56 -14.66
N ALA A 256 -20.30 -7.27 -14.02
CA ALA A 256 -20.35 -7.52 -12.58
C ALA A 256 -20.28 -6.23 -11.76
N SER A 257 -19.44 -5.27 -12.19
CA SER A 257 -19.37 -3.94 -11.56
C SER A 257 -20.65 -3.13 -11.80
N LEU A 258 -21.14 -3.10 -13.05
CA LEU A 258 -22.35 -2.36 -13.44
C LEU A 258 -23.62 -2.90 -12.75
N ALA A 259 -23.66 -4.20 -12.47
CA ALA A 259 -24.75 -4.84 -11.73
C ALA A 259 -24.91 -4.29 -10.30
N ARG A 260 -23.90 -3.58 -9.77
CA ARG A 260 -23.97 -2.95 -8.44
C ARG A 260 -24.68 -1.60 -8.42
N SER A 261 -24.89 -0.98 -9.59
CA SER A 261 -25.64 0.28 -9.73
C SER A 261 -26.97 0.27 -8.97
N ILE A 262 -27.19 1.29 -8.14
CA ILE A 262 -28.38 1.42 -7.27
C ILE A 262 -29.33 2.45 -7.87
N VAL A 263 -28.81 3.62 -8.25
CA VAL A 263 -29.61 4.73 -8.79
C VAL A 263 -29.31 4.88 -10.27
N ARG A 264 -29.86 3.95 -11.07
CA ARG A 264 -29.55 3.77 -12.51
C ARG A 264 -29.83 5.00 -13.38
N ASP A 265 -30.72 5.88 -12.95
CA ASP A 265 -31.10 7.09 -13.66
C ASP A 265 -30.23 8.29 -13.31
N ALA A 266 -29.42 8.25 -12.23
CA ALA A 266 -28.56 9.35 -11.80
C ALA A 266 -27.23 9.35 -12.58
N ARG A 267 -27.18 10.08 -13.70
CA ARG A 267 -26.01 10.16 -14.60
C ARG A 267 -25.50 11.59 -14.87
N ASP A 268 -26.01 12.57 -14.13
CA ASP A 268 -25.73 13.99 -14.35
C ASP A 268 -24.38 14.47 -13.77
N ALA A 269 -23.63 13.57 -13.11
CA ALA A 269 -22.30 13.86 -12.63
C ALA A 269 -21.29 13.88 -13.79
N PHE A 270 -20.47 14.93 -13.80
CA PHE A 270 -19.29 15.02 -14.64
C PHE A 270 -18.06 14.72 -13.79
N ILE A 271 -17.35 13.66 -14.16
CA ILE A 271 -16.17 13.19 -13.44
C ILE A 271 -14.91 13.47 -14.26
N VAL A 272 -13.89 14.05 -13.65
CA VAL A 272 -12.52 13.95 -14.16
C VAL A 272 -11.86 12.73 -13.54
N TYR A 273 -11.22 11.91 -14.35
CA TYR A 273 -10.58 10.68 -13.88
C TYR A 273 -9.12 10.62 -14.31
N SER A 274 -8.25 10.21 -13.39
CA SER A 274 -6.87 9.87 -13.67
C SER A 274 -6.58 8.42 -13.28
N PRO A 275 -6.24 7.54 -14.23
CA PRO A 275 -5.75 6.22 -13.88
C PRO A 275 -4.29 6.24 -13.41
N LEU A 276 -3.66 7.42 -13.29
CA LEU A 276 -2.23 7.59 -12.99
C LEU A 276 -1.34 6.72 -13.90
N ASN A 277 -1.66 6.73 -15.20
CA ASN A 277 -1.03 5.91 -16.23
C ASN A 277 -1.18 4.38 -16.02
N GLY A 278 -2.12 3.96 -15.19
CA GLY A 278 -2.35 2.59 -14.77
C GLY A 278 -3.52 1.87 -15.43
N THR A 279 -3.77 0.64 -14.99
CA THR A 279 -4.80 -0.30 -15.49
C THR A 279 -6.24 0.21 -15.36
N GLY A 280 -6.47 1.18 -14.47
CA GLY A 280 -7.75 1.87 -14.28
C GLY A 280 -8.38 2.47 -15.55
N ARG A 281 -7.54 2.71 -16.58
CA ARG A 281 -7.95 3.16 -17.92
C ARG A 281 -8.96 2.24 -18.60
N ARG A 282 -8.92 0.94 -18.34
CA ARG A 282 -9.82 -0.08 -18.92
C ARG A 282 -10.76 -0.71 -17.90
N THR A 283 -10.65 -0.36 -16.62
CA THR A 283 -11.59 -0.85 -15.60
C THR A 283 -12.52 0.26 -15.14
N VAL A 284 -12.03 1.19 -14.31
CA VAL A 284 -12.84 2.28 -13.75
C VAL A 284 -13.41 3.19 -14.83
N TYR A 285 -12.58 3.60 -15.80
CA TYR A 285 -13.04 4.46 -16.89
C TYR A 285 -14.13 3.77 -17.74
N ASP A 286 -13.91 2.52 -18.12
CA ASP A 286 -14.86 1.76 -18.95
C ASP A 286 -16.18 1.52 -18.20
N VAL A 287 -16.14 1.20 -16.90
CA VAL A 287 -17.35 1.10 -16.06
C VAL A 287 -18.12 2.42 -16.01
N LEU A 288 -17.46 3.55 -15.76
CA LEU A 288 -18.12 4.85 -15.67
C LEU A 288 -18.74 5.29 -17.01
N VAL A 289 -18.01 5.12 -18.11
CA VAL A 289 -18.50 5.47 -19.45
C VAL A 289 -19.66 4.56 -19.84
N LYS A 290 -19.55 3.25 -19.63
CA LYS A 290 -20.62 2.29 -19.95
C LYS A 290 -21.85 2.47 -19.08
N ALA A 291 -21.68 2.92 -17.84
CA ALA A 291 -22.79 3.34 -16.99
C ALA A 291 -23.51 4.59 -17.52
N GLY A 292 -22.88 5.40 -18.39
CA GLY A 292 -23.46 6.58 -19.01
C GLY A 292 -23.03 7.91 -18.37
N PHE A 293 -21.97 7.92 -17.54
CA PHE A 293 -21.43 9.17 -17.00
C PHE A 293 -20.60 9.93 -18.05
N ARG A 294 -20.60 11.26 -17.92
CA ARG A 294 -19.61 12.08 -18.62
C ARG A 294 -18.28 11.96 -17.86
N VAL A 295 -17.26 11.42 -18.51
CA VAL A 295 -15.92 11.28 -17.93
C VAL A 295 -14.89 11.96 -18.81
N ALA A 296 -14.05 12.82 -18.23
CA ALA A 296 -12.88 13.38 -18.89
C ALA A 296 -11.62 12.81 -18.24
N LEU A 297 -10.63 12.43 -19.05
CA LEU A 297 -9.36 11.95 -18.54
C LEU A 297 -8.38 13.10 -18.35
N VAL A 298 -7.50 12.98 -17.37
CA VAL A 298 -6.30 13.82 -17.30
C VAL A 298 -5.37 13.44 -18.47
N PRO A 299 -5.14 14.31 -19.46
CA PRO A 299 -4.51 13.90 -20.73
C PRO A 299 -3.15 13.23 -20.59
N SER A 300 -2.27 13.76 -19.73
CA SER A 300 -0.92 13.21 -19.53
C SER A 300 -0.88 11.93 -18.69
N GLN A 301 -1.96 11.62 -17.97
CA GLN A 301 -2.07 10.46 -17.09
C GLN A 301 -3.03 9.39 -17.63
N ALA A 302 -3.57 9.57 -18.84
CA ALA A 302 -4.63 8.74 -19.41
C ALA A 302 -4.14 7.40 -19.95
N ASP A 303 -3.00 7.39 -20.63
CA ASP A 303 -2.46 6.21 -21.30
C ASP A 303 -1.40 5.52 -20.44
N TYR A 304 -1.16 4.23 -20.71
CA TYR A 304 -0.21 3.44 -19.94
C TYR A 304 1.22 3.97 -20.07
N ASP A 305 1.83 4.27 -18.92
CA ASP A 305 3.22 4.68 -18.81
C ASP A 305 3.75 4.21 -17.44
N GLY A 306 4.56 3.16 -17.48
CA GLY A 306 5.13 2.54 -16.29
C GLY A 306 6.20 3.35 -15.57
N GLU A 307 6.62 4.51 -16.10
CA GLU A 307 7.53 5.43 -15.44
C GLU A 307 6.80 6.45 -14.56
N PHE A 308 5.48 6.59 -14.71
CA PHE A 308 4.63 7.57 -14.01
C PHE A 308 5.19 9.01 -14.06
N PRO A 309 5.55 9.55 -15.24
CA PRO A 309 6.39 10.74 -15.37
C PRO A 309 5.76 12.02 -14.83
N ASP A 310 4.44 12.16 -14.98
CA ASP A 310 3.69 13.35 -14.56
C ASP A 310 3.07 13.19 -13.15
N VAL A 311 3.32 12.07 -12.48
CA VAL A 311 2.91 11.88 -11.09
C VAL A 311 3.98 12.49 -10.20
N LYS A 312 3.58 13.40 -9.30
CA LYS A 312 4.49 14.06 -8.36
C LYS A 312 5.27 13.00 -7.56
N TYR A 313 6.60 13.14 -7.52
CA TYR A 313 7.56 12.19 -6.93
C TYR A 313 7.55 10.76 -7.53
N ARG A 314 6.81 10.52 -8.61
CA ARG A 314 6.58 9.18 -9.20
C ARG A 314 6.01 8.19 -8.18
N ILE A 315 5.13 8.69 -7.31
CA ILE A 315 4.40 7.89 -6.33
C ILE A 315 2.93 7.90 -6.75
N PRO A 316 2.47 6.94 -7.57
CA PRO A 316 1.08 6.87 -8.04
C PRO A 316 0.16 6.32 -6.94
N ASN A 317 0.14 7.01 -5.81
CA ASN A 317 -0.63 6.62 -4.62
C ASN A 317 -1.83 7.55 -4.45
N PRO A 318 -3.06 7.10 -4.73
CA PRO A 318 -4.27 7.91 -4.58
C PRO A 318 -4.63 8.17 -3.10
N GLU A 319 -3.89 7.61 -2.14
CA GLU A 319 -3.97 8.00 -0.72
C GLU A 319 -3.30 9.37 -0.45
N LEU A 320 -2.47 9.85 -1.37
CA LEU A 320 -1.77 11.13 -1.24
C LEU A 320 -2.52 12.22 -2.03
N PRO A 321 -2.91 13.35 -1.39
CA PRO A 321 -3.51 14.48 -2.10
C PRO A 321 -2.70 14.94 -3.32
N GLU A 322 -1.37 14.87 -3.22
CA GLU A 322 -0.41 15.23 -4.26
C GLU A 322 -0.62 14.46 -5.58
N ALA A 323 -1.04 13.19 -5.51
CA ALA A 323 -1.29 12.39 -6.70
C ALA A 323 -2.56 12.84 -7.46
N LEU A 324 -3.47 13.54 -6.79
CA LEU A 324 -4.73 14.02 -7.36
C LEU A 324 -4.68 15.48 -7.82
N GLU A 325 -3.58 16.22 -7.58
CA GLU A 325 -3.45 17.65 -7.91
C GLU A 325 -3.82 17.95 -9.38
N MET A 326 -3.34 17.13 -10.33
CA MET A 326 -3.64 17.29 -11.76
C MET A 326 -5.10 17.01 -12.09
N ALA A 327 -5.68 15.97 -11.51
CA ALA A 327 -7.08 15.62 -11.70
C ALA A 327 -8.01 16.69 -11.12
N ALA A 328 -7.67 17.21 -9.94
CA ALA A 328 -8.36 18.32 -9.29
C ALA A 328 -8.28 19.61 -10.11
N ALA A 329 -7.09 19.97 -10.62
CA ALA A 329 -6.91 21.11 -11.50
C ALA A 329 -7.72 21.02 -12.79
N GLU A 330 -7.75 19.83 -13.40
CA GLU A 330 -8.51 19.57 -14.61
C GLU A 330 -10.03 19.58 -14.33
N ALA A 331 -10.47 19.07 -13.18
CA ALA A 331 -11.87 19.18 -12.74
C ALA A 331 -12.31 20.63 -12.61
N ARG A 332 -11.51 21.49 -11.96
CA ARG A 332 -11.78 22.94 -11.88
C ARG A 332 -11.85 23.58 -13.26
N ARG A 333 -10.91 23.24 -14.16
CA ARG A 333 -10.85 23.79 -15.52
C ARG A 333 -12.10 23.43 -16.35
N LEU A 334 -12.61 22.22 -16.18
CA LEU A 334 -13.73 21.69 -16.95
C LEU A 334 -15.10 21.90 -16.27
N GLY A 335 -15.12 22.35 -15.01
CA GLY A 335 -16.34 22.44 -14.21
C GLY A 335 -16.92 21.06 -13.90
N ALA A 336 -16.06 20.07 -13.63
CA ALA A 336 -16.47 18.74 -13.20
C ALA A 336 -16.90 18.73 -11.72
N ASP A 337 -17.80 17.82 -11.36
CA ASP A 337 -18.35 17.72 -10.01
C ASP A 337 -17.36 17.05 -9.04
N ALA A 338 -16.49 16.17 -9.55
CA ALA A 338 -15.43 15.52 -8.78
C ALA A 338 -14.24 15.11 -9.66
N ALA A 339 -13.10 14.90 -9.01
CA ALA A 339 -11.91 14.28 -9.57
C ALA A 339 -11.63 12.95 -8.87
N PHE A 340 -11.53 11.87 -9.64
CA PHE A 340 -11.15 10.54 -9.15
C PHE A 340 -9.76 10.16 -9.62
N ALA A 341 -9.04 9.37 -8.83
CA ALA A 341 -7.82 8.72 -9.26
C ALA A 341 -7.72 7.29 -8.71
N THR A 342 -6.98 6.43 -9.41
CA THR A 342 -6.63 5.09 -8.91
C THR A 342 -5.14 4.85 -8.99
N ASP A 343 -4.64 3.92 -8.17
CA ASP A 343 -3.28 3.43 -8.30
C ASP A 343 -3.11 2.54 -9.55
N PRO A 344 -1.86 2.21 -9.95
CA PRO A 344 -1.57 1.53 -11.19
C PRO A 344 -2.28 0.18 -11.40
N ASP A 345 -2.55 -0.57 -10.34
CA ASP A 345 -3.25 -1.86 -10.39
C ASP A 345 -4.76 -1.76 -10.05
N ALA A 346 -5.28 -0.53 -9.93
CA ALA A 346 -6.69 -0.15 -9.81
C ALA A 346 -7.44 -0.73 -8.60
N ASP A 347 -6.72 -0.98 -7.50
CA ASP A 347 -7.26 -1.56 -6.28
C ASP A 347 -7.60 -0.49 -5.21
N ARG A 348 -7.25 0.77 -5.45
CA ARG A 348 -7.56 1.92 -4.57
C ARG A 348 -8.23 3.07 -5.31
N LEU A 349 -9.11 3.78 -4.60
CA LEU A 349 -9.83 4.95 -5.10
C LEU A 349 -9.50 6.21 -4.29
N GLY A 350 -8.96 7.22 -4.95
CA GLY A 350 -8.78 8.59 -4.43
C GLY A 350 -9.85 9.52 -4.98
N VAL A 351 -10.29 10.48 -4.16
CA VAL A 351 -11.38 11.40 -4.53
C VAL A 351 -11.06 12.81 -4.06
N VAL A 352 -11.22 13.78 -4.95
CA VAL A 352 -11.25 15.21 -4.66
C VAL A 352 -12.59 15.78 -5.12
N VAL A 353 -13.22 16.58 -4.27
CA VAL A 353 -14.48 17.28 -4.57
C VAL A 353 -14.31 18.78 -4.36
N SER A 354 -15.10 19.58 -5.08
CA SER A 354 -15.17 21.01 -4.80
C SER A 354 -15.91 21.26 -3.48
N SER A 355 -15.42 22.21 -2.68
CA SER A 355 -16.10 22.70 -1.48
C SER A 355 -16.09 24.23 -1.43
N ALA A 356 -16.86 24.83 -0.52
CA ALA A 356 -16.86 26.28 -0.30
C ALA A 356 -15.48 26.85 0.10
N GLN A 357 -14.58 26.00 0.61
CA GLN A 357 -13.24 26.36 1.07
C GLN A 357 -12.16 26.04 0.04
N GLY A 358 -12.54 25.60 -1.17
CA GLY A 358 -11.66 25.08 -2.21
C GLY A 358 -11.76 23.56 -2.34
N ASP A 359 -10.85 22.97 -3.09
CA ASP A 359 -10.85 21.53 -3.33
C ASP A 359 -10.57 20.76 -2.04
N ARG A 360 -11.40 19.75 -1.75
CA ARG A 360 -11.26 18.87 -0.60
C ARG A 360 -10.91 17.47 -1.06
N PHE A 361 -9.75 17.01 -0.63
CA PHE A 361 -9.38 15.59 -0.67
C PHE A 361 -10.17 14.81 0.38
N LEU A 362 -10.74 13.67 -0.01
CA LEU A 362 -11.43 12.76 0.89
C LEU A 362 -10.50 11.62 1.29
N THR A 363 -10.40 11.37 2.59
CA THR A 363 -9.65 10.23 3.12
C THR A 363 -10.35 8.91 2.78
N GLY A 364 -9.61 7.79 2.77
CA GLY A 364 -10.18 6.46 2.51
C GLY A 364 -11.32 6.10 3.46
N ASN A 365 -11.25 6.55 4.71
CA ASN A 365 -12.34 6.41 5.67
C ASN A 365 -13.59 7.22 5.33
N GLU A 366 -13.43 8.47 4.88
CA GLU A 366 -14.56 9.31 4.44
C GLU A 366 -15.20 8.73 3.17
N ILE A 367 -14.39 8.26 2.22
CA ILE A 367 -14.86 7.55 1.01
C ILE A 367 -15.67 6.31 1.42
N ALA A 368 -15.14 5.50 2.34
CA ALA A 368 -15.81 4.30 2.82
C ALA A 368 -17.14 4.61 3.53
N ALA A 369 -17.19 5.65 4.36
CA ALA A 369 -18.42 6.10 5.02
C ALA A 369 -19.48 6.61 4.03
N LEU A 370 -19.06 7.43 3.04
CA LEU A 370 -19.95 7.95 1.99
C LEU A 370 -20.50 6.82 1.11
N LEU A 371 -19.67 5.84 0.73
CA LEU A 371 -20.11 4.66 -0.02
C LEU A 371 -21.09 3.82 0.80
N THR A 372 -20.78 3.57 2.07
CA THR A 372 -21.66 2.82 2.98
C THR A 372 -23.03 3.49 3.09
N ALA A 373 -23.06 4.81 3.30
CA ALA A 373 -24.30 5.60 3.34
C ALA A 373 -25.05 5.56 2.00
N SER A 374 -24.35 5.78 0.88
CA SER A 374 -24.94 5.74 -0.46
C SER A 374 -25.66 4.41 -0.73
N ILE A 375 -25.00 3.30 -0.39
CA ILE A 375 -25.52 1.96 -0.62
C ILE A 375 -26.74 1.68 0.26
N ILE A 376 -26.60 1.89 1.56
CA ILE A 376 -27.66 1.57 2.52
C ILE A 376 -28.87 2.48 2.29
N GLU A 377 -28.68 3.79 2.25
CA GLU A 377 -29.79 4.73 2.09
C GLU A 377 -30.42 4.64 0.70
N GLY A 378 -29.62 4.39 -0.35
CA GLY A 378 -30.12 4.15 -1.70
C GLY A 378 -31.02 2.91 -1.78
N ARG A 379 -30.62 1.80 -1.14
CA ARG A 379 -31.44 0.57 -1.07
C ARG A 379 -32.70 0.75 -0.24
N VAL A 380 -32.64 1.50 0.87
CA VAL A 380 -33.83 1.84 1.67
C VAL A 380 -34.82 2.65 0.83
N LEU A 381 -34.37 3.69 0.13
CA LEU A 381 -35.23 4.53 -0.71
C LEU A 381 -35.94 3.74 -1.82
N ARG A 382 -35.29 2.68 -2.32
CA ARG A 382 -35.82 1.84 -3.40
C ARG A 382 -36.58 0.61 -2.91
N ASN A 383 -36.59 0.36 -1.59
CA ASN A 383 -37.11 -0.87 -0.99
C ASN A 383 -36.42 -2.14 -1.56
N GLU A 384 -35.10 -2.07 -1.70
CA GLU A 384 -34.21 -3.10 -2.30
C GLU A 384 -33.12 -3.56 -1.31
N MET A 385 -33.40 -3.46 0.00
CA MET A 385 -32.50 -4.00 1.02
C MET A 385 -32.55 -5.55 0.99
N PRO A 386 -31.40 -6.25 1.01
CA PRO A 386 -31.36 -7.70 1.18
C PRO A 386 -31.97 -8.16 2.51
N ALA A 387 -32.17 -9.47 2.65
CA ALA A 387 -32.79 -10.04 3.85
C ALA A 387 -31.85 -10.01 5.06
N HIS A 388 -30.55 -10.24 4.84
CA HIS A 388 -29.54 -10.31 5.90
C HIS A 388 -28.34 -9.40 5.61
N PRO A 389 -28.57 -8.10 5.36
CA PRO A 389 -27.55 -7.21 4.82
C PRO A 389 -26.36 -7.09 5.76
N PHE A 390 -25.16 -7.12 5.21
CA PHE A 390 -23.95 -6.95 6.00
C PHE A 390 -22.87 -6.12 5.28
N VAL A 391 -22.04 -5.49 6.10
CA VAL A 391 -20.86 -4.72 5.71
C VAL A 391 -19.63 -5.22 6.46
N VAL A 392 -18.46 -5.10 5.83
CA VAL A 392 -17.20 -5.63 6.36
C VAL A 392 -16.12 -4.54 6.41
N LYS A 393 -15.34 -4.47 7.49
CA LYS A 393 -14.20 -3.55 7.58
C LYS A 393 -13.07 -4.14 8.43
N THR A 394 -11.88 -3.55 8.35
CA THR A 394 -10.78 -3.84 9.28
C THR A 394 -10.96 -3.06 10.58
N CYS A 395 -10.25 -3.47 11.64
CA CYS A 395 -10.36 -2.88 12.97
C CYS A 395 -9.91 -1.41 13.06
N VAL A 396 -9.17 -0.93 12.06
CA VAL A 396 -8.66 0.45 11.95
C VAL A 396 -9.44 1.30 10.96
N THR A 397 -10.38 0.72 10.20
CA THR A 397 -11.35 1.47 9.39
C THR A 397 -12.41 2.12 10.29
N THR A 398 -12.90 3.28 9.87
CA THR A 398 -13.76 4.19 10.65
C THR A 398 -14.96 3.55 11.37
N GLU A 399 -15.22 3.97 12.61
CA GLU A 399 -16.48 3.64 13.30
C GLU A 399 -17.69 4.37 12.72
N LEU A 400 -17.51 5.38 11.86
CA LEU A 400 -18.64 6.01 11.16
C LEU A 400 -19.39 5.01 10.27
N MET A 401 -18.68 4.09 9.60
CA MET A 401 -19.31 2.98 8.88
C MET A 401 -20.15 2.10 9.81
N THR A 402 -19.64 1.80 11.01
CA THR A 402 -20.34 1.01 12.03
C THR A 402 -21.62 1.71 12.48
N ALA A 403 -21.54 3.02 12.73
CA ALA A 403 -22.68 3.83 13.16
C ALA A 403 -23.77 3.90 12.08
N ILE A 404 -23.38 4.10 10.81
CA ILE A 404 -24.30 4.08 9.67
C ILE A 404 -24.97 2.71 9.57
N ALA A 405 -24.20 1.61 9.52
CA ALA A 405 -24.76 0.27 9.36
C ALA A 405 -25.76 -0.09 10.47
N ARG A 406 -25.37 0.11 11.74
CA ARG A 406 -26.22 -0.21 12.90
C ARG A 406 -27.51 0.61 12.92
N ALA A 407 -27.46 1.87 12.53
CA ALA A 407 -28.64 2.73 12.50
C ALA A 407 -29.70 2.26 11.49
N HIS A 408 -29.33 1.42 10.52
CA HIS A 408 -30.23 0.84 9.53
C HIS A 408 -30.44 -0.68 9.71
N GLY A 409 -30.00 -1.25 10.84
CA GLY A 409 -30.16 -2.69 11.12
C GLY A 409 -29.29 -3.59 10.25
N VAL A 410 -28.23 -3.05 9.63
CA VAL A 410 -27.25 -3.80 8.82
C VAL A 410 -26.18 -4.39 9.74
N ALA A 411 -25.85 -5.67 9.55
CA ALA A 411 -24.81 -6.34 10.31
C ALA A 411 -23.42 -5.77 9.95
N MET A 412 -22.55 -5.59 10.95
CA MET A 412 -21.20 -5.07 10.79
C MET A 412 -20.16 -6.11 11.27
N ILE A 413 -19.29 -6.53 10.36
CA ILE A 413 -18.12 -7.37 10.66
C ILE A 413 -16.89 -6.45 10.63
N GLY A 414 -16.41 -6.01 11.79
CA GLY A 414 -15.40 -4.94 11.88
C GLY A 414 -14.12 -5.25 12.64
N GLU A 415 -14.03 -6.40 13.32
CA GLU A 415 -12.88 -6.75 14.19
C GLU A 415 -11.78 -7.52 13.45
N LEU A 416 -11.63 -7.28 12.15
CA LEU A 416 -10.66 -7.97 11.30
C LEU A 416 -9.29 -7.31 11.37
N SER A 417 -8.23 -8.13 11.26
CA SER A 417 -6.86 -7.62 11.13
C SER A 417 -6.68 -6.78 9.85
N VAL A 418 -5.69 -5.89 9.85
CA VAL A 418 -5.36 -5.07 8.67
C VAL A 418 -4.85 -5.94 7.52
N GLY A 419 -5.42 -5.73 6.33
CA GLY A 419 -5.13 -6.46 5.10
C GLY A 419 -6.40 -7.03 4.49
N PHE A 420 -6.69 -6.65 3.24
CA PHE A 420 -7.90 -7.08 2.52
C PHE A 420 -8.14 -8.59 2.46
N LYS A 421 -7.08 -9.41 2.61
CA LYS A 421 -7.19 -10.88 2.71
C LYS A 421 -8.12 -11.36 3.83
N TYR A 422 -8.28 -10.60 4.92
CA TYR A 422 -9.22 -10.95 6.00
C TYR A 422 -10.67 -10.61 5.62
N ILE A 423 -10.89 -9.56 4.82
CA ILE A 423 -12.20 -9.28 4.21
C ILE A 423 -12.54 -10.38 3.21
N ALA A 424 -11.56 -10.82 2.42
CA ALA A 424 -11.70 -11.95 1.51
C ALA A 424 -12.09 -13.24 2.25
N GLU A 425 -11.48 -13.53 3.39
CA GLU A 425 -11.83 -14.68 4.25
C GLU A 425 -13.30 -14.65 4.70
N VAL A 426 -13.82 -13.47 5.08
CA VAL A 426 -15.25 -13.31 5.42
C VAL A 426 -16.12 -13.70 4.25
N LEU A 427 -15.86 -13.15 3.06
CA LEU A 427 -16.65 -13.43 1.87
C LEU A 427 -16.49 -14.88 1.42
N GLU A 428 -15.32 -15.49 1.57
CA GLU A 428 -15.11 -16.91 1.33
C GLU A 428 -15.95 -17.76 2.29
N ALA A 429 -15.92 -17.46 3.59
CA ALA A 429 -16.66 -18.22 4.60
C ALA A 429 -18.18 -18.12 4.39
N VAL A 430 -18.68 -16.92 4.06
CA VAL A 430 -20.09 -16.69 3.72
C VAL A 430 -20.48 -17.47 2.46
N ASP A 431 -19.67 -17.41 1.39
CA ASP A 431 -19.92 -18.13 0.13
C ASP A 431 -19.95 -19.65 0.34
N ARG A 432 -19.05 -20.19 1.17
CA ARG A 432 -18.89 -21.64 1.38
C ARG A 432 -19.83 -22.23 2.42
N THR A 433 -20.13 -21.48 3.48
CA THR A 433 -20.80 -22.02 4.67
C THR A 433 -22.10 -21.30 5.03
N GLY A 434 -22.40 -20.19 4.36
CA GLY A 434 -23.54 -19.33 4.67
C GLY A 434 -23.39 -18.54 5.97
N ARG A 435 -22.19 -18.49 6.56
CA ARG A 435 -21.96 -17.86 7.87
C ARG A 435 -20.52 -17.36 8.07
N TYR A 436 -20.37 -16.26 8.79
CA TYR A 436 -19.11 -15.84 9.41
C TYR A 436 -19.38 -15.24 10.80
N GLY A 437 -18.77 -15.80 11.85
CA GLY A 437 -19.09 -15.45 13.23
C GLY A 437 -20.60 -15.60 13.50
N ASP A 438 -21.23 -14.53 13.98
CA ASP A 438 -22.67 -14.48 14.25
C ASP A 438 -23.53 -14.06 13.04
N VAL A 439 -22.91 -13.75 11.90
CA VAL A 439 -23.62 -13.34 10.68
C VAL A 439 -23.93 -14.57 9.84
N THR A 440 -25.22 -14.88 9.67
CA THR A 440 -25.73 -15.87 8.70
C THR A 440 -26.29 -15.12 7.50
N ALA A 441 -25.70 -15.31 6.31
CA ALA A 441 -26.00 -14.54 5.11
C ALA A 441 -25.52 -15.27 3.84
N THR A 442 -25.86 -14.76 2.66
CA THR A 442 -25.23 -15.14 1.38
C THR A 442 -24.42 -13.99 0.80
N CYS A 443 -23.63 -14.25 -0.24
CA CYS A 443 -22.94 -13.18 -0.96
C CYS A 443 -23.88 -12.16 -1.62
N ASP A 444 -25.16 -12.48 -1.84
CA ASP A 444 -26.16 -11.52 -2.35
C ASP A 444 -26.60 -10.52 -1.27
N ASP A 445 -26.40 -10.85 0.01
CA ASP A 445 -26.67 -9.93 1.13
C ASP A 445 -25.50 -8.95 1.39
N PHE A 446 -24.36 -9.15 0.73
CA PHE A 446 -23.19 -8.29 0.90
C PHE A 446 -23.45 -6.89 0.32
N LEU A 447 -23.24 -5.86 1.15
CA LEU A 447 -23.41 -4.47 0.72
C LEU A 447 -22.09 -3.84 0.29
N CYS A 448 -21.09 -3.84 1.16
CA CYS A 448 -19.76 -3.33 0.85
C CYS A 448 -18.72 -3.74 1.90
N ALA A 449 -17.45 -3.62 1.52
CA ALA A 449 -16.33 -3.71 2.42
C ALA A 449 -15.31 -2.59 2.17
N ALA A 450 -14.55 -2.21 3.19
CA ALA A 450 -13.51 -1.19 3.04
C ALA A 450 -12.33 -1.31 4.02
N GLU A 451 -11.18 -0.83 3.54
CA GLU A 451 -9.98 -0.52 4.32
C GLU A 451 -9.75 1.00 4.31
N GLU A 452 -9.23 1.51 5.43
CA GLU A 452 -8.83 2.90 5.61
C GLU A 452 -7.83 3.39 4.54
N SER A 453 -7.06 2.45 3.98
CA SER A 453 -6.06 2.66 2.91
C SER A 453 -6.69 2.78 1.52
N HIS A 454 -7.83 3.47 1.40
CA HIS A 454 -8.55 3.75 0.15
C HIS A 454 -9.02 2.50 -0.64
N GLY A 455 -9.08 1.35 0.04
CA GLY A 455 -9.53 0.09 -0.54
C GLY A 455 -11.01 -0.13 -0.32
N VAL A 456 -11.76 -0.41 -1.37
CA VAL A 456 -13.21 -0.66 -1.29
C VAL A 456 -13.58 -1.88 -2.12
N LEU A 457 -14.67 -2.56 -1.75
CA LEU A 457 -15.26 -3.62 -2.54
C LEU A 457 -16.78 -3.59 -2.39
N VAL A 458 -17.49 -3.61 -3.52
CA VAL A 458 -18.95 -3.65 -3.58
C VAL A 458 -19.48 -4.80 -4.45
N THR A 459 -18.56 -5.56 -5.06
CA THR A 459 -18.82 -6.60 -6.04
C THR A 459 -18.51 -7.97 -5.40
N PRO A 460 -19.51 -8.73 -4.92
CA PRO A 460 -19.30 -9.98 -4.16
C PRO A 460 -18.64 -11.11 -4.97
N GLU A 461 -18.52 -10.97 -6.29
CA GLU A 461 -17.82 -11.91 -7.16
C GLU A 461 -16.29 -11.81 -7.04
N LEU A 462 -15.77 -10.79 -6.34
CA LEU A 462 -14.33 -10.58 -6.10
C LEU A 462 -13.95 -10.83 -4.63
N ARG A 463 -12.64 -10.98 -4.40
CA ARG A 463 -11.99 -11.20 -3.09
C ARG A 463 -10.74 -10.32 -2.89
N ASP A 464 -10.60 -9.28 -3.71
CA ASP A 464 -9.66 -8.19 -3.47
C ASP A 464 -10.38 -6.84 -3.69
N LYS A 465 -9.71 -5.74 -3.40
CA LYS A 465 -10.24 -4.40 -3.59
C LYS A 465 -10.52 -4.14 -5.07
N ASP A 466 -11.56 -3.36 -5.33
CA ASP A 466 -11.96 -2.93 -6.66
C ASP A 466 -12.43 -1.48 -6.64
N ALA A 467 -11.66 -0.61 -7.27
CA ALA A 467 -12.01 0.80 -7.40
C ALA A 467 -13.18 1.05 -8.38
N ALA A 468 -13.46 0.14 -9.32
CA ALA A 468 -14.46 0.37 -10.37
C ALA A 468 -15.88 0.39 -9.81
N GLY A 469 -16.26 -0.62 -9.01
CA GLY A 469 -17.55 -0.63 -8.33
C GLY A 469 -17.72 0.55 -7.36
N GLY A 470 -16.67 0.90 -6.61
CA GLY A 470 -16.68 2.07 -5.72
C GLY A 470 -16.88 3.39 -6.47
N ALA A 471 -16.13 3.60 -7.56
CA ALA A 471 -16.24 4.80 -8.39
C ALA A 471 -17.63 4.94 -9.02
N LEU A 472 -18.22 3.83 -9.49
CA LEU A 472 -19.58 3.81 -10.02
C LEU A 472 -20.59 4.35 -8.99
N LEU A 473 -20.59 3.78 -7.79
CA LEU A 473 -21.56 4.14 -6.75
C LEU A 473 -21.34 5.54 -6.18
N LEU A 474 -20.09 6.01 -6.15
CA LEU A 474 -19.79 7.38 -5.75
C LEU A 474 -20.22 8.40 -6.81
N ALA A 475 -20.03 8.08 -8.10
CA ALA A 475 -20.52 8.91 -9.21
C ALA A 475 -22.05 9.00 -9.21
N GLU A 476 -22.75 7.89 -8.93
CA GLU A 476 -24.20 7.89 -8.71
C GLU A 476 -24.60 8.78 -7.53
N TYR A 477 -23.83 8.72 -6.45
CA TYR A 477 -24.10 9.53 -5.27
C TYR A 477 -23.96 11.03 -5.58
N ILE A 478 -22.86 11.41 -6.24
CA ILE A 478 -22.63 12.79 -6.68
C ILE A 478 -23.77 13.26 -7.58
N ALA A 479 -24.18 12.46 -8.56
CA ALA A 479 -25.26 12.80 -9.48
C ALA A 479 -26.59 13.01 -8.73
N ARG A 480 -26.91 12.16 -7.76
CA ARG A 480 -28.11 12.31 -6.92
C ARG A 480 -28.04 13.60 -6.09
N LEU A 481 -26.94 13.83 -5.37
CA LEU A 481 -26.77 15.02 -4.53
C LEU A 481 -26.85 16.30 -5.35
N LYS A 482 -26.28 16.30 -6.56
CA LYS A 482 -26.36 17.43 -7.49
C LYS A 482 -27.80 17.80 -7.84
N ARG A 483 -28.68 16.81 -8.07
CA ARG A 483 -30.12 17.04 -8.29
C ARG A 483 -30.83 17.64 -7.07
N GLU A 484 -30.33 17.34 -5.88
CA GLU A 484 -30.81 17.90 -4.61
C GLU A 484 -30.18 19.27 -4.28
N GLY A 485 -29.28 19.79 -5.13
CA GLY A 485 -28.54 21.02 -4.86
C GLY A 485 -27.51 20.88 -3.73
N LYS A 486 -27.01 19.67 -3.49
CA LYS A 486 -26.03 19.34 -2.45
C LYS A 486 -24.73 18.81 -3.06
N THR A 487 -23.68 18.85 -2.27
CA THR A 487 -22.36 18.29 -2.57
C THR A 487 -22.07 17.06 -1.69
N LEU A 488 -21.03 16.29 -2.04
CA LEU A 488 -20.51 15.24 -1.14
C LEU A 488 -20.02 15.80 0.19
N GLN A 489 -19.58 17.07 0.22
CA GLN A 489 -19.21 17.75 1.44
C GLN A 489 -20.39 17.92 2.38
N ASP A 490 -21.50 18.48 1.87
CA ASP A 490 -22.73 18.68 2.65
C ASP A 490 -23.25 17.34 3.19
N GLU A 491 -23.11 16.30 2.38
CA GLU A 491 -23.50 14.96 2.75
C GLU A 491 -22.62 14.38 3.85
N LEU A 492 -21.29 14.53 3.76
CA LEU A 492 -20.39 14.10 4.82
C LEU A 492 -20.66 14.84 6.13
N ASP A 493 -20.94 16.14 6.07
CA ASP A 493 -21.35 16.92 7.25
C ASP A 493 -22.67 16.41 7.84
N ARG A 494 -23.65 16.06 7.00
CA ARG A 494 -24.91 15.44 7.44
C ARG A 494 -24.66 14.09 8.13
N LEU A 495 -23.75 13.27 7.60
CA LEU A 495 -23.41 11.98 8.21
C LEU A 495 -22.76 12.19 9.58
N TYR A 496 -21.84 13.14 9.71
CA TYR A 496 -21.24 13.50 10.99
C TYR A 496 -22.28 14.01 12.00
N ASP A 497 -23.19 14.87 11.57
CA ASP A 497 -24.24 15.40 12.45
C ASP A 497 -25.22 14.31 12.90
N ARG A 498 -25.52 13.33 12.02
CA ARG A 498 -26.50 12.27 12.30
C ARG A 498 -25.91 11.10 13.09
N TYR A 499 -24.71 10.66 12.76
CA TYR A 499 -24.12 9.42 13.28
C TYR A 499 -22.94 9.67 14.24
N GLY A 500 -22.53 10.94 14.40
CA GLY A 500 -21.39 11.34 15.21
C GLY A 500 -20.19 11.75 14.35
N TYR A 501 -19.50 12.80 14.79
CA TYR A 501 -18.25 13.22 14.16
C TYR A 501 -17.14 12.26 14.52
N VAL A 502 -16.29 11.94 13.54
CA VAL A 502 -15.06 11.19 13.76
C VAL A 502 -13.91 11.88 13.05
N THR A 503 -12.72 11.75 13.63
CA THR A 503 -11.47 12.20 13.04
C THR A 503 -10.40 11.15 13.27
N GLN A 504 -9.52 10.98 12.30
CA GLN A 504 -8.65 9.83 12.23
C GLN A 504 -7.26 10.21 11.74
N GLY A 505 -6.26 9.45 12.16
CA GLY A 505 -4.89 9.63 11.72
C GLY A 505 -4.08 8.35 11.83
N VAL A 506 -3.02 8.27 11.03
CA VAL A 506 -2.00 7.22 11.12
C VAL A 506 -0.64 7.87 11.30
N TYR A 507 0.13 7.35 12.26
CA TYR A 507 1.52 7.73 12.49
C TYR A 507 2.44 6.52 12.34
N SER A 508 3.47 6.63 11.51
CA SER A 508 4.46 5.59 11.26
C SER A 508 5.80 5.95 11.87
N LEU A 509 6.33 5.06 12.72
CA LEU A 509 7.70 5.09 13.21
C LEU A 509 8.54 4.11 12.39
N ILE A 510 9.37 4.63 11.47
CA ILE A 510 10.32 3.81 10.70
C ILE A 510 11.58 3.61 11.53
N MET A 511 11.97 2.35 11.74
CA MET A 511 13.16 1.97 12.50
C MET A 511 13.89 0.89 11.71
N GLU A 512 14.96 1.27 11.02
CA GLU A 512 15.59 0.42 10.01
C GLU A 512 16.58 -0.61 10.59
N GLY A 513 16.88 -1.63 9.80
CA GLY A 513 17.86 -2.66 10.15
C GLY A 513 17.43 -3.58 11.30
N VAL A 514 18.37 -4.43 11.73
CA VAL A 514 18.14 -5.43 12.79
C VAL A 514 17.83 -4.75 14.13
N THR A 515 18.55 -3.68 14.46
CA THR A 515 18.32 -2.89 15.67
C THR A 515 16.92 -2.29 15.69
N GLY A 516 16.44 -1.81 14.54
CA GLY A 516 15.09 -1.26 14.43
C GLY A 516 13.99 -2.29 14.66
N LEU A 517 14.13 -3.51 14.12
CA LEU A 517 13.20 -4.61 14.38
C LEU A 517 13.16 -4.97 15.87
N GLN A 518 14.32 -5.07 16.53
CA GLN A 518 14.39 -5.33 17.97
C GLN A 518 13.72 -4.24 18.80
N ARG A 519 13.83 -2.96 18.39
CA ARG A 519 13.13 -1.84 19.02
C ARG A 519 11.62 -1.95 18.88
N ILE A 520 11.12 -2.32 17.70
CA ILE A 520 9.70 -2.56 17.45
C ILE A 520 9.17 -3.67 18.37
N ASP A 521 9.90 -4.79 18.46
CA ASP A 521 9.53 -5.91 19.34
C ASP A 521 9.52 -5.49 20.82
N ALA A 522 10.54 -4.72 21.24
CA ALA A 522 10.61 -4.17 22.60
C ALA A 522 9.44 -3.24 22.92
N MET A 523 9.06 -2.35 22.00
CA MET A 523 7.89 -1.47 22.15
C MET A 523 6.59 -2.26 22.31
N MET A 524 6.35 -3.26 21.45
CA MET A 524 5.15 -4.09 21.52
C MET A 524 5.11 -4.95 22.80
N ALA A 525 6.25 -5.47 23.25
CA ALA A 525 6.36 -6.18 24.51
C ALA A 525 6.09 -5.25 25.71
N ALA A 526 6.65 -4.04 25.70
CA ALA A 526 6.45 -3.04 26.74
C ALA A 526 4.98 -2.61 26.83
N LEU A 527 4.29 -2.41 25.70
CA LEU A 527 2.86 -2.11 25.66
C LEU A 527 2.00 -3.20 26.30
N ARG A 528 2.33 -4.47 26.05
CA ARG A 528 1.63 -5.62 26.66
C ARG A 528 1.86 -5.70 28.16
N GLN A 529 3.08 -5.43 28.61
CA GLN A 529 3.44 -5.48 30.03
C GLN A 529 2.87 -4.30 30.81
N LYS A 530 2.88 -3.11 30.22
CA LYS A 530 2.41 -1.87 30.83
C LYS A 530 1.61 -1.10 29.80
N GLN A 531 0.30 -1.07 29.99
CA GLN A 531 -0.61 -0.32 29.16
C GLN A 531 -0.70 1.13 29.68
N PRO A 532 -0.88 2.13 28.79
CA PRO A 532 -1.11 3.50 29.23
C PRO A 532 -2.47 3.60 29.93
N SER A 533 -2.50 4.05 31.19
CA SER A 533 -3.74 4.20 31.96
C SER A 533 -4.62 5.36 31.49
N ALA A 534 -4.03 6.32 30.78
CA ALA A 534 -4.71 7.44 30.16
C ALA A 534 -3.87 8.02 29.01
N ILE A 535 -4.53 8.57 27.99
CA ILE A 535 -3.92 9.32 26.89
C ILE A 535 -4.85 10.50 26.54
N ALA A 536 -4.28 11.66 26.23
CA ALA A 536 -5.02 12.89 25.89
C ALA A 536 -6.12 13.25 26.93
N GLY A 537 -5.81 13.00 28.21
CA GLY A 537 -6.76 13.24 29.31
C GLY A 537 -7.93 12.25 29.39
N CYS A 538 -7.94 11.19 28.58
CA CYS A 538 -8.98 10.16 28.56
C CYS A 538 -8.46 8.89 29.24
N GLY A 539 -9.20 8.36 30.22
CA GLY A 539 -8.86 7.11 30.92
C GLY A 539 -9.00 5.88 30.02
N LEU A 540 -8.17 4.86 30.23
CA LEU A 540 -8.27 3.58 29.52
C LEU A 540 -9.49 2.79 30.01
N GLU A 541 -10.41 2.48 29.11
CA GLU A 541 -11.60 1.68 29.39
C GLU A 541 -11.35 0.20 29.12
N ARG A 542 -10.68 -0.11 28.00
CA ARG A 542 -10.44 -1.48 27.55
C ARG A 542 -9.21 -1.56 26.65
N ALA A 543 -8.45 -2.65 26.77
CA ALA A 543 -7.41 -3.02 25.83
C ALA A 543 -7.73 -4.39 25.20
N VAL A 544 -7.40 -4.54 23.93
CA VAL A 544 -7.51 -5.77 23.14
C VAL A 544 -6.13 -6.13 22.64
N ASP A 545 -5.68 -7.33 22.94
CA ASP A 545 -4.50 -7.93 22.34
C ASP A 545 -4.95 -9.06 21.41
N TYR A 546 -4.63 -8.95 20.11
CA TYR A 546 -5.03 -9.95 19.14
C TYR A 546 -4.24 -11.27 19.30
N TRP A 547 -3.24 -11.32 20.17
CA TRP A 547 -2.61 -12.57 20.62
C TRP A 547 -3.39 -13.34 21.68
N ASP A 548 -4.51 -12.82 22.19
CA ASP A 548 -5.34 -13.57 23.13
C ASP A 548 -6.00 -14.78 22.43
N GLU A 549 -5.42 -15.96 22.63
CA GLU A 549 -5.90 -17.23 22.06
C GLU A 549 -7.24 -17.69 22.66
N CYS A 550 -7.66 -17.15 23.82
CA CYS A 550 -8.99 -17.42 24.37
C CYS A 550 -10.09 -16.68 23.61
N VAL A 551 -9.80 -15.48 23.10
CA VAL A 551 -10.77 -14.67 22.33
C VAL A 551 -10.75 -15.02 20.85
N TYR A 552 -9.55 -15.16 20.27
CA TYR A 552 -9.35 -15.24 18.83
C TYR A 552 -8.92 -16.64 18.35
N GLY A 553 -8.92 -17.62 19.26
CA GLY A 553 -8.49 -18.99 18.97
C GLY A 553 -6.98 -19.14 18.84
N PRO A 554 -6.52 -20.39 18.69
CA PRO A 554 -5.10 -20.71 18.74
C PRO A 554 -4.33 -20.07 17.59
N ILE A 555 -3.08 -19.70 17.86
CA ILE A 555 -2.16 -19.22 16.82
C ILE A 555 -1.83 -20.38 15.87
N LYS A 556 -2.12 -20.20 14.58
CA LYS A 556 -2.03 -21.26 13.56
C LYS A 556 -0.63 -21.46 12.97
N SER A 557 0.18 -20.40 12.91
CA SER A 557 1.48 -20.35 12.24
C SER A 557 2.33 -19.18 12.73
N GLY A 558 3.60 -19.10 12.30
CA GLY A 558 4.44 -17.93 12.54
C GLY A 558 3.90 -16.67 11.84
N THR A 559 3.38 -16.82 10.63
CA THR A 559 2.69 -15.75 9.88
C THR A 559 1.43 -15.25 10.61
N ASP A 560 0.66 -16.16 11.22
CA ASP A 560 -0.51 -15.81 12.04
C ASP A 560 -0.09 -14.94 13.23
N ARG A 561 0.89 -15.41 14.01
CA ARG A 561 1.43 -14.67 15.16
C ARG A 561 1.92 -13.29 14.76
N ALA A 562 2.66 -13.17 13.66
CA ALA A 562 3.16 -11.89 13.18
C ALA A 562 2.00 -10.95 12.78
N SER A 563 0.99 -11.47 12.08
CA SER A 563 -0.17 -10.68 11.63
C SER A 563 -1.07 -10.22 12.78
N ARG A 564 -1.21 -11.04 13.83
CA ARG A 564 -1.97 -10.76 15.05
C ARG A 564 -1.18 -9.94 16.08
N ASN A 565 0.04 -9.47 15.75
CA ASN A 565 0.80 -8.58 16.62
C ASN A 565 0.20 -7.15 16.60
N VAL A 566 -1.03 -7.03 17.12
CA VAL A 566 -1.84 -5.83 17.10
C VAL A 566 -2.42 -5.65 18.49
N MET A 567 -2.39 -4.41 18.99
CA MET A 567 -3.09 -4.04 20.22
C MET A 567 -3.98 -2.84 19.95
N THR A 568 -5.22 -2.89 20.42
CA THR A 568 -6.18 -1.78 20.35
C THR A 568 -6.57 -1.35 21.75
N PHE A 569 -6.46 -0.06 22.01
CA PHE A 569 -6.82 0.59 23.28
C PHE A 569 -8.03 1.49 23.05
N TYR A 570 -9.05 1.30 23.88
CA TYR A 570 -10.26 2.12 23.92
C TYR A 570 -10.19 2.96 25.19
N PHE A 571 -10.23 4.26 25.00
CA PHE A 571 -10.23 5.26 26.05
C PHE A 571 -11.59 5.97 26.08
N GLU A 572 -11.85 6.64 27.20
CA GLU A 572 -13.03 7.48 27.40
C GLU A 572 -13.25 8.46 26.22
N HIS A 573 -14.50 8.87 26.05
CA HIS A 573 -14.93 9.83 25.02
C HIS A 573 -14.63 9.36 23.59
N GLY A 574 -14.74 8.05 23.34
CA GLY A 574 -14.68 7.49 21.99
C GLY A 574 -13.30 7.58 21.34
N LEU A 575 -12.23 7.65 22.14
CA LEU A 575 -10.85 7.64 21.64
C LEU A 575 -10.35 6.19 21.50
N LYS A 576 -9.96 5.80 20.28
CA LYS A 576 -9.41 4.50 19.93
C LYS A 576 -7.97 4.67 19.44
N VAL A 577 -7.04 3.88 19.97
CA VAL A 577 -5.65 3.84 19.50
C VAL A 577 -5.25 2.39 19.20
N THR A 578 -4.84 2.10 17.97
CA THR A 578 -4.34 0.78 17.56
C THR A 578 -2.86 0.85 17.21
N VAL A 579 -2.06 -0.03 17.79
CA VAL A 579 -0.60 -0.11 17.55
C VAL A 579 -0.27 -1.46 16.94
N ARG A 580 0.49 -1.46 15.84
CA ARG A 580 0.92 -2.69 15.17
C ARG A 580 2.23 -2.53 14.39
N PRO A 581 3.10 -3.55 14.33
CA PRO A 581 4.18 -3.61 13.36
C PRO A 581 3.67 -3.78 11.93
N SER A 582 4.41 -3.25 10.97
CA SER A 582 4.24 -3.55 9.56
C SER A 582 4.84 -4.92 9.22
N GLY A 583 4.14 -5.70 8.40
CA GLY A 583 4.60 -7.04 7.99
C GLY A 583 5.63 -7.04 6.86
N THR A 584 5.79 -5.92 6.15
CA THR A 584 6.62 -5.82 4.93
C THR A 584 7.75 -4.81 5.03
N GLU A 585 7.72 -3.94 6.03
CA GLU A 585 8.65 -2.82 6.20
C GLU A 585 8.97 -2.69 7.69
N PRO A 586 10.17 -2.23 8.07
CA PRO A 586 10.57 -2.13 9.47
C PRO A 586 9.99 -0.85 10.10
N LYS A 587 8.66 -0.82 10.25
CA LYS A 587 7.91 0.31 10.79
C LYS A 587 6.84 -0.13 11.77
N LEU A 588 6.62 0.68 12.81
CA LEU A 588 5.49 0.55 13.73
C LEU A 588 4.43 1.58 13.37
N LYS A 589 3.19 1.15 13.18
CA LYS A 589 2.05 2.03 12.86
C LYS A 589 1.17 2.23 14.08
N ILE A 590 0.73 3.48 14.26
CA ILE A 590 -0.16 3.93 15.31
C ILE A 590 -1.37 4.56 14.61
N TYR A 591 -2.53 3.93 14.75
CA TYR A 591 -3.79 4.43 14.24
C TYR A 591 -4.54 5.09 15.38
N VAL A 592 -5.03 6.29 15.18
CA VAL A 592 -5.83 7.02 16.17
C VAL A 592 -7.15 7.41 15.53
N GLU A 593 -8.23 7.15 16.25
CA GLU A 593 -9.56 7.65 15.92
C GLU A 593 -10.16 8.28 17.17
N ALA A 594 -10.67 9.49 17.05
CA ALA A 594 -11.48 10.12 18.08
C ALA A 594 -12.85 10.45 17.51
N GLY A 595 -13.90 10.13 18.26
CA GLY A 595 -15.27 10.38 17.85
C GLY A 595 -16.14 10.99 18.94
N GLY A 596 -17.30 11.49 18.56
CA GLY A 596 -18.31 11.99 19.49
C GLY A 596 -19.51 12.65 18.80
N THR A 597 -20.65 12.66 19.50
CA THR A 597 -21.85 13.39 19.07
C THR A 597 -21.71 14.85 19.48
N VAL A 598 -21.26 15.70 18.55
CA VAL A 598 -21.06 17.13 18.77
C VAL A 598 -21.57 17.92 17.56
N GLY A 599 -22.01 19.16 17.78
CA GLY A 599 -22.20 20.10 16.68
C GLY A 599 -20.87 20.56 16.09
N ALA A 600 -20.92 21.32 14.99
CA ALA A 600 -19.73 21.84 14.29
C ALA A 600 -18.71 22.52 15.22
N GLU A 601 -19.19 23.30 16.21
CA GLU A 601 -18.38 24.01 17.21
C GLU A 601 -17.50 23.08 18.07
N GLY A 602 -17.91 21.81 18.28
CA GLY A 602 -17.19 20.83 19.09
C GLY A 602 -16.18 19.99 18.32
N ARG A 603 -16.25 19.96 16.98
CA ARG A 603 -15.34 19.18 16.11
C ARG A 603 -13.85 19.54 16.33
N PRO A 604 -13.46 20.82 16.52
CA PRO A 604 -12.06 21.17 16.81
C PRO A 604 -11.51 20.54 18.10
N GLU A 605 -12.35 20.31 19.11
CA GLU A 605 -11.90 19.63 20.34
C GLU A 605 -11.59 18.16 20.08
N ILE A 606 -12.45 17.46 19.33
CA ILE A 606 -12.23 16.06 18.94
C ILE A 606 -10.94 15.94 18.10
N ASN A 607 -10.72 16.87 17.16
CA ASN A 607 -9.48 16.93 16.37
C ASN A 607 -8.24 17.12 17.24
N ARG A 608 -8.29 18.02 18.23
CA ARG A 608 -7.18 18.19 19.18
C ARG A 608 -6.94 16.93 20.01
N ARG A 609 -7.99 16.26 20.48
CA ARG A 609 -7.88 15.00 21.24
C ARG A 609 -7.16 13.93 20.43
N ALA A 610 -7.51 13.74 19.16
CA ALA A 610 -6.82 12.78 18.28
C ALA A 610 -5.34 13.13 18.06
N ALA A 611 -5.04 14.41 17.84
CA ALA A 611 -3.67 14.88 17.65
C ALA A 611 -2.82 14.69 18.93
N ASP A 612 -3.37 15.03 20.09
CA ASP A 612 -2.71 14.85 21.38
C ASP A 612 -2.53 13.37 21.71
N ALA A 613 -3.52 12.53 21.38
CA ALA A 613 -3.42 11.09 21.57
C ALA A 613 -2.33 10.46 20.71
N THR A 614 -2.23 10.88 19.44
CA THR A 614 -1.15 10.47 18.54
C THR A 614 0.21 10.82 19.14
N ARG A 615 0.39 12.08 19.56
CA ARG A 615 1.65 12.56 20.14
C ARG A 615 2.02 11.79 21.41
N GLN A 616 1.10 11.68 22.35
CA GLN A 616 1.35 11.00 23.63
C GLN A 616 1.61 9.50 23.45
N MET A 617 0.94 8.84 22.50
CA MET A 617 1.23 7.43 22.19
C MET A 617 2.61 7.26 21.56
N VAL A 618 3.01 8.15 20.63
CA VAL A 618 4.36 8.15 20.05
C VAL A 618 5.41 8.34 21.13
N ASP A 619 5.22 9.34 22.01
CA ASP A 619 6.14 9.61 23.12
C ASP A 619 6.23 8.42 24.08
N TYR A 620 5.08 7.82 24.42
CA TYR A 620 5.02 6.61 25.25
C TYR A 620 5.86 5.47 24.66
N LEU A 621 5.67 5.19 23.37
CA LEU A 621 6.38 4.13 22.65
C LEU A 621 7.89 4.41 22.59
N LEU A 622 8.30 5.63 22.25
CA LEU A 622 9.71 6.01 22.18
C LEU A 622 10.38 5.96 23.56
N ASP A 623 9.69 6.36 24.62
CA ASP A 623 10.19 6.26 26.00
C ASP A 623 10.47 4.80 26.40
N THR A 624 9.71 3.83 25.89
CA THR A 624 9.95 2.39 26.19
C THR A 624 11.31 1.88 25.68
N ILE A 625 11.89 2.56 24.69
CA ILE A 625 13.22 2.26 24.14
C ILE A 625 14.26 3.31 24.49
N GLY A 626 13.95 4.22 25.44
CA GLY A 626 14.86 5.28 25.90
C GLY A 626 15.14 6.37 24.86
N VAL A 627 14.23 6.57 23.90
CA VAL A 627 14.34 7.62 22.87
C VAL A 627 13.38 8.76 23.20
N ARG A 628 13.87 10.00 23.07
CA ARG A 628 13.02 11.20 23.11
C ARG A 628 13.29 12.08 21.92
N LEU A 629 12.23 12.43 21.19
CA LEU A 629 12.30 13.30 20.03
C LEU A 629 11.70 14.67 20.37
N PRO A 630 12.43 15.77 20.16
CA PRO A 630 11.87 17.10 20.36
C PRO A 630 10.86 17.46 19.25
N GLY A 631 10.05 18.50 19.45
CA GLY A 631 8.91 18.83 18.57
C GLY A 631 9.30 19.01 17.09
N GLN A 632 10.43 19.66 16.82
CA GLN A 632 10.95 19.82 15.46
C GLN A 632 11.37 18.50 14.82
N ALA A 633 11.73 17.49 15.61
CA ALA A 633 12.07 16.15 15.15
C ALA A 633 10.83 15.28 14.88
N LEU A 634 9.78 15.48 15.66
CA LEU A 634 8.47 14.84 15.46
C LEU A 634 7.76 15.40 14.23
N ALA A 635 7.96 16.68 13.93
CA ALA A 635 7.34 17.35 12.78
C ALA A 635 7.84 16.83 11.42
N LEU A 636 9.02 16.21 11.32
CA LEU A 636 9.52 15.66 10.06
C LEU A 636 8.50 14.70 9.43
N SER A 637 8.58 14.56 8.11
CA SER A 637 7.81 13.56 7.36
C SER A 637 7.96 12.17 7.99
N GLN A 638 6.85 11.44 8.11
CA GLN A 638 6.80 10.06 8.64
C GLN A 638 7.64 9.07 7.82
N LEU A 639 8.13 9.47 6.65
CA LEU A 639 9.10 8.73 5.84
C LEU A 639 10.54 8.80 6.37
N VAL A 640 10.84 9.69 7.32
CA VAL A 640 12.16 9.80 7.96
C VAL A 640 12.24 8.84 9.15
N SER A 641 13.26 7.98 9.15
CA SER A 641 13.53 7.03 10.24
C SER A 641 13.76 7.73 11.58
N VAL A 642 13.48 7.01 12.68
CA VAL A 642 13.71 7.51 14.04
C VAL A 642 15.16 7.90 14.24
N GLU A 643 16.11 7.13 13.70
CA GLU A 643 17.54 7.43 13.75
C GLU A 643 17.88 8.76 13.06
N ASN A 644 17.33 8.99 11.86
CA ASN A 644 17.55 10.24 11.14
C ASN A 644 16.85 11.44 11.80
N ARG A 645 15.73 11.22 12.50
CA ARG A 645 15.08 12.27 13.32
C ARG A 645 15.94 12.65 14.52
N ILE A 646 16.62 11.69 15.15
CA ILE A 646 17.59 11.95 16.23
C ILE A 646 18.77 12.74 15.67
N ASP A 647 19.34 12.29 14.55
CA ASP A 647 20.46 12.99 13.88
C ASP A 647 20.06 14.43 13.49
N PHE A 648 18.84 14.63 13.00
CA PHE A 648 18.31 15.95 12.63
C PHE A 648 18.37 16.91 13.81
N ALA A 649 17.79 16.49 14.93
CA ALA A 649 17.68 17.31 16.12
C ALA A 649 19.01 17.54 16.84
N THR A 650 19.88 16.53 16.86
CA THR A 650 21.10 16.55 17.70
C THR A 650 22.35 17.01 16.95
N ARG A 651 22.39 16.86 15.63
CA ARG A 651 23.57 17.17 14.81
C ARG A 651 23.27 18.14 13.69
N PHE A 652 22.34 17.79 12.79
CA PHE A 652 22.10 18.57 11.57
C PHE A 652 21.77 20.04 11.87
N LEU A 653 20.82 20.31 12.78
CA LEU A 653 20.41 21.69 13.08
C LEU A 653 21.56 22.53 13.66
N GLY A 654 22.41 21.94 14.51
CA GLY A 654 23.58 22.62 15.06
C GLY A 654 24.65 22.87 13.98
N GLU A 655 24.90 21.89 13.13
CA GLU A 655 25.81 21.97 11.99
C GLU A 655 25.35 23.01 10.94
N LEU A 656 24.04 23.10 10.70
CA LEU A 656 23.42 24.07 9.81
C LEU A 656 23.60 25.49 10.38
N ARG A 657 23.30 25.67 11.67
CA ARG A 657 23.49 26.95 12.36
C ARG A 657 24.95 27.41 12.30
N ALA A 658 25.89 26.54 12.66
CA ALA A 658 27.31 26.89 12.68
C ALA A 658 27.79 27.39 11.30
N ARG A 659 27.38 26.71 10.22
CA ARG A 659 27.70 27.14 8.85
C ARG A 659 27.10 28.49 8.49
N LEU A 660 25.86 28.75 8.91
CA LEU A 660 25.19 30.04 8.71
C LEU A 660 25.88 31.16 9.51
N ASP A 661 26.28 30.89 10.75
CA ASP A 661 27.04 31.82 11.59
C ASP A 661 28.45 32.10 10.98
N ASP A 662 29.08 31.11 10.34
CA ASP A 662 30.40 31.22 9.66
C ASP A 662 30.35 31.94 8.30
N GLY A 663 29.18 32.35 7.82
CA GLY A 663 29.03 33.08 6.56
C GLY A 663 29.29 32.24 5.31
N ILE A 664 28.97 30.93 5.35
CA ILE A 664 29.06 30.03 4.19
C ILE A 664 28.35 30.63 2.95
N THR A 665 28.93 30.45 1.76
CA THR A 665 28.29 30.93 0.52
C THR A 665 27.02 30.11 0.21
N ALA A 666 26.02 30.74 -0.41
CA ALA A 666 24.75 30.08 -0.72
C ALA A 666 24.94 28.77 -1.51
N SER A 667 25.78 28.77 -2.55
CA SER A 667 26.04 27.55 -3.35
C SER A 667 26.78 26.44 -2.58
N ALA A 668 27.63 26.80 -1.61
CA ALA A 668 28.30 25.82 -0.77
C ALA A 668 27.37 25.24 0.30
N LEU A 669 26.50 26.09 0.87
CA LEU A 669 25.45 25.68 1.80
C LEU A 669 24.47 24.72 1.14
N ASP A 670 24.03 25.05 -0.07
CA ASP A 670 23.11 24.25 -0.87
C ASP A 670 23.65 22.82 -1.09
N ARG A 671 24.88 22.68 -1.61
CA ARG A 671 25.53 21.37 -1.77
C ARG A 671 25.73 20.63 -0.46
N TRP A 672 26.06 21.35 0.61
CA TRP A 672 26.26 20.73 1.91
C TRP A 672 24.94 20.17 2.47
N ILE A 673 23.83 20.90 2.36
CA ILE A 673 22.50 20.44 2.78
C ILE A 673 22.14 19.16 2.04
N ASP A 674 22.28 19.13 0.71
CA ASP A 674 21.93 17.95 -0.07
C ASP A 674 22.79 16.74 0.29
N THR A 675 24.10 16.96 0.45
CA THR A 675 25.02 15.88 0.85
C THR A 675 24.67 15.36 2.25
N ARG A 676 24.40 16.25 3.21
CA ARG A 676 24.17 15.88 4.61
C ARG A 676 22.82 15.20 4.81
N LEU A 677 21.80 15.62 4.06
CA LEU A 677 20.46 15.07 4.13
C LEU A 677 20.25 13.88 3.18
N ALA A 678 21.22 13.52 2.34
CA ALA A 678 21.10 12.36 1.44
C ALA A 678 20.75 11.06 2.18
N ALA A 679 21.22 10.91 3.43
CA ALA A 679 20.92 9.75 4.27
C ALA A 679 19.47 9.69 4.78
N TYR A 680 18.69 10.79 4.65
CA TYR A 680 17.34 10.89 5.21
C TYR A 680 16.26 10.37 4.26
N GLY A 681 16.65 10.11 3.02
CA GLY A 681 15.77 9.66 1.94
C GLY A 681 15.91 10.52 0.70
N LYS A 682 15.18 10.14 -0.36
CA LYS A 682 15.03 10.99 -1.55
C LYS A 682 14.24 12.25 -1.21
N ASP A 683 14.51 13.34 -1.92
CA ASP A 683 13.87 14.65 -1.70
C ASP A 683 13.95 15.12 -0.24
N SER A 684 15.10 14.86 0.39
CA SER A 684 15.29 14.99 1.84
C SER A 684 14.99 16.38 2.39
N ARG A 685 15.15 17.45 1.59
CA ARG A 685 14.72 18.81 1.99
C ARG A 685 13.23 18.91 2.26
N PHE A 686 12.39 18.24 1.46
CA PHE A 686 10.95 18.17 1.70
C PHE A 686 10.64 17.37 2.97
N LEU A 687 11.33 16.25 3.15
CA LEU A 687 11.16 15.38 4.32
C LEU A 687 11.43 16.10 5.65
N VAL A 688 12.39 17.03 5.67
CA VAL A 688 12.75 17.82 6.85
C VAL A 688 12.09 19.19 6.93
N ALA A 689 11.47 19.68 5.85
CA ALA A 689 10.93 21.04 5.78
C ALA A 689 9.97 21.38 6.92
N PRO A 690 9.01 20.51 7.32
CA PRO A 690 8.13 20.82 8.46
C PRO A 690 8.91 21.01 9.77
N GLY A 691 10.00 20.26 9.97
CA GLY A 691 10.88 20.44 11.12
C GLY A 691 11.62 21.79 11.09
N ILE A 692 12.03 22.24 9.90
CA ILE A 692 12.60 23.58 9.71
C ILE A 692 11.56 24.66 9.97
N CYS A 693 10.30 24.50 9.52
CA CYS A 693 9.20 25.42 9.84
C CYS A 693 9.05 25.60 11.35
N VAL A 694 8.97 24.51 12.10
CA VAL A 694 8.89 24.54 13.57
C VAL A 694 10.08 25.29 14.16
N CYS A 695 11.29 25.11 13.63
CA CYS A 695 12.46 25.86 14.11
C CYS A 695 12.34 27.37 13.85
N LEU A 696 11.88 27.76 12.66
CA LEU A 696 11.69 29.17 12.27
C LEU A 696 10.59 29.84 13.10
N GLU A 697 9.48 29.16 13.36
CA GLU A 697 8.34 29.69 14.12
C GLU A 697 8.65 29.83 15.61
N SER A 698 9.41 28.89 16.18
CA SER A 698 9.76 28.88 17.60
C SER A 698 11.03 29.67 17.95
N GLY A 699 11.78 30.16 16.95
CA GLY A 699 13.10 30.76 17.16
C GLY A 699 14.15 29.75 17.65
N LEU A 700 13.94 28.45 17.41
CA LEU A 700 14.83 27.40 17.89
C LEU A 700 16.23 27.59 17.30
N LEU A 701 17.23 27.56 18.18
CA LEU A 701 18.63 27.81 17.83
C LEU A 701 18.84 29.16 17.09
N GLY A 702 17.94 30.14 17.24
CA GLY A 702 18.09 31.43 16.56
C GLY A 702 18.12 31.34 15.03
N LEU A 703 17.52 30.28 14.47
CA LEU A 703 17.44 30.03 13.02
C LEU A 703 16.45 30.99 12.32
N ASP A 704 15.52 31.58 13.07
CA ASP A 704 14.60 32.63 12.63
C ASP A 704 15.34 33.84 12.02
N ARG A 705 16.54 34.16 12.55
CA ARG A 705 17.44 35.21 12.02
C ARG A 705 17.87 34.96 10.56
N TYR A 706 17.82 33.70 10.11
CA TYR A 706 18.16 33.25 8.76
C TYR A 706 16.92 32.91 7.93
N GLY A 707 15.71 33.29 8.38
CA GLY A 707 14.45 32.88 7.78
C GLY A 707 14.37 33.08 6.26
N GLY A 708 14.85 34.22 5.75
CA GLY A 708 14.85 34.47 4.30
C GLY A 708 15.72 33.48 3.51
N VAL A 709 16.89 33.10 4.05
CA VAL A 709 17.78 32.12 3.42
C VAL A 709 17.19 30.71 3.51
N LEU A 710 16.67 30.34 4.69
CA LEU A 710 16.10 29.00 4.91
C LEU A 710 14.80 28.78 4.12
N ARG A 711 13.94 29.80 3.99
CA ARG A 711 12.74 29.73 3.13
C ARG A 711 13.06 29.57 1.65
N ALA A 712 14.23 30.05 1.19
CA ALA A 712 14.69 29.82 -0.17
C ALA A 712 15.28 28.42 -0.40
N LEU A 713 15.81 27.79 0.66
CA LEU A 713 16.51 26.50 0.57
C LEU A 713 15.60 25.29 0.84
N PHE A 714 14.57 25.46 1.67
CA PHE A 714 13.62 24.42 2.05
C PHE A 714 12.21 24.80 1.56
N PRO A 715 11.38 23.84 1.11
CA PRO A 715 10.01 24.10 0.68
C PRO A 715 9.07 24.29 1.88
N VAL A 716 9.30 25.34 2.69
CA VAL A 716 8.59 25.61 3.95
C VAL A 716 7.29 26.42 3.79
N ASP A 717 7.10 27.07 2.64
CA ASP A 717 5.93 27.91 2.31
C ASP A 717 4.93 27.19 1.38
N ARG A 718 5.04 25.86 1.23
CA ARG A 718 4.21 25.04 0.33
C ARG A 718 3.43 23.98 1.05
#